data_AF-A0A6A7G2X2-F1
#
_entry.id   AF-A0A6A7G2X2-F1
#
_cell.length_a   1.000
_cell.length_b   1.000
_cell.length_c   1.000
_cell.angle_alpha   90.00
_cell.angle_beta   90.00
_cell.angle_gamma   90.00
#
_symmetry.space_group_name_H-M   'P 1'
#
loop_
_entity.id
_entity.type
_entity.pdbx_description
1 polymer ?
#
loop_
_entity_poly.entity_id
_entity_poly.type
_entity_poly.pdbx_seq_one_letter_code
_entity_poly.pdbx_strand_id
1 'polypeptide(L)'
;MELVSQVHHPNGFKISLALNATKKKFGLKMVTGVYDGAALRVAEAVTGAPLSLSPNSAVLYLFSAKEQAPDVQAEEWLCWEATTFQKAVVNYLQSASSGREDKSAARSLAAVLVVLNTQLLDKRQEYFSGQCIGAVDVVFLSFLLLLDTHASSAAQLTEHPALRQYVDAAAKTELVKSTILSFYDCDSCSSIPLKRCLAVVSTSASHSGAHSVTAATQKTKQNKPVAASPAATPDPVKEERRISESEVLAAEQGWQQESVSCTKEIVTPVLPVSGERNILITSALPYVNNVPHLGNIIGCVLSADVFARFCRLRGDNVAYICGTDEYGTATETKAIAEGSTPKQICDKYHALHSDVYKEFNISFDHFGRTTTQSQTEIVHELFWDLEKAGNISRESVEQLYCDNCTRFLADRFVEGICPHIGCGYEDARGDQCDGCGKLVNAADLGKPRCKLCSATPRIKSSNHLFIDLPKIEPNLRKWFDVSSKEWSSNASTICNSWLRDGLLPRCITRDLKWGVPVPLEGYTDKVFYVWFDAPIGYLSITKEYTKDWEKWWKNPDEVQLYQFMAKDNVPFHGIIFPCTLIGSQKSWTRVSNLMATEYLNYEDGKFSKSRGVGVFGDQAMSTGIPSDVWRFYLLYIRPESQDTVFSWTDLQMKNNSELLNNLGNFVNRSLKFVAQFYNGIVPNVSPTKADFNVMASINHELLNYTNAVSNSRLRDGLRCILAITRIGNQYIQENEPYKLIKADKSEEDKSRGASVIAISANIVYLVALLLGPFMPDTSTKILRFLNKPPVSKSKLPSVFCHGVHPGDKVTAPEPLIQKITDEQVQEWQGRFKGPGATDAPAKKTTPEAVINGCPADPAQIKKLEKLVSDQGEKVRSLKAGGASKADVGPEVTVLLELKQQLALSQGVGNKAAAADGKASKKTKAVVTGGSVPQPKSASVTSSAPAAAMDQALVAKCQALVDEQGMKVRALKSEGASKDDVMAEVGRLLQLKAELATAQGVDPATFTAKPKGKKK
;
A
#
# COMPACT_ATOMS: atom_id res chain seq x y z
N MET A 1 27.44 21.36 -35.94
CA MET A 1 26.44 20.47 -35.35
C MET A 1 25.26 20.36 -36.30
N GLU A 2 24.72 19.16 -36.48
CA GLU A 2 23.47 18.94 -37.22
C GLU A 2 22.33 18.64 -36.24
N LEU A 3 21.15 19.21 -36.51
CA LEU A 3 19.88 18.89 -35.88
C LEU A 3 19.07 18.02 -36.84
N VAL A 4 18.41 16.96 -36.36
CA VAL A 4 17.68 16.01 -37.23
C VAL A 4 16.17 16.07 -36.98
N SER A 5 15.38 16.41 -38.00
CA SER A 5 13.91 16.53 -37.89
C SER A 5 13.17 15.83 -39.05
N GLN A 6 11.94 15.39 -38.79
CA GLN A 6 11.03 14.92 -39.85
C GLN A 6 10.47 16.08 -40.70
N VAL A 7 10.27 15.81 -41.99
CA VAL A 7 9.59 16.70 -42.94
C VAL A 7 8.12 16.88 -42.52
N HIS A 8 7.63 18.12 -42.61
CA HIS A 8 6.26 18.52 -42.25
C HIS A 8 5.84 18.30 -40.76
N HIS A 9 6.76 17.95 -39.84
CA HIS A 9 6.42 17.87 -38.41
C HIS A 9 6.42 19.28 -37.77
N PRO A 10 5.38 19.72 -37.03
CA PRO A 10 5.34 21.05 -36.39
C PRO A 10 6.50 21.35 -35.42
N ASN A 11 6.92 20.36 -34.61
CA ASN A 11 8.16 20.46 -33.82
C ASN A 11 9.45 20.69 -34.65
N GLY A 12 9.49 20.30 -35.92
CA GLY A 12 10.57 20.67 -36.84
C GLY A 12 10.47 22.12 -37.30
N PHE A 13 9.26 22.60 -37.54
CA PHE A 13 9.00 23.98 -37.92
C PHE A 13 9.39 24.99 -36.82
N LYS A 14 9.08 24.73 -35.53
CA LYS A 14 9.56 25.61 -34.42
C LYS A 14 11.09 25.72 -34.40
N ILE A 15 11.81 24.67 -34.78
CA ILE A 15 13.28 24.68 -34.79
C ILE A 15 13.83 25.41 -36.02
N SER A 16 13.25 25.19 -37.20
CA SER A 16 13.57 25.97 -38.39
C SER A 16 13.34 27.47 -38.17
N LEU A 17 12.22 27.83 -37.51
CA LEU A 17 11.92 29.20 -37.13
C LEU A 17 12.92 29.77 -36.11
N ALA A 18 13.33 29.00 -35.09
CA ALA A 18 14.37 29.40 -34.13
C ALA A 18 15.74 29.61 -34.79
N LEU A 19 16.13 28.76 -35.75
CA LEU A 19 17.39 28.90 -36.49
C LEU A 19 17.39 30.19 -37.34
N ASN A 20 16.30 30.42 -38.08
CA ASN A 20 16.15 31.61 -38.91
C ASN A 20 16.07 32.90 -38.06
N ALA A 21 15.43 32.85 -36.88
CA ALA A 21 15.36 33.97 -35.93
C ALA A 21 16.73 34.33 -35.35
N THR A 22 17.50 33.32 -34.94
CA THR A 22 18.77 33.51 -34.20
C THR A 22 19.99 33.62 -35.10
N LYS A 23 19.88 33.29 -36.39
CA LYS A 23 20.96 33.24 -37.39
C LYS A 23 22.16 32.35 -36.99
N LYS A 24 21.97 31.42 -36.06
CA LYS A 24 23.02 30.49 -35.60
C LYS A 24 23.34 29.45 -36.69
N LYS A 25 24.62 29.18 -36.93
CA LYS A 25 25.13 28.26 -37.98
C LYS A 25 25.00 26.77 -37.60
N PHE A 26 23.78 26.27 -37.44
CA PHE A 26 23.47 24.84 -37.31
C PHE A 26 22.84 24.32 -38.61
N GLY A 27 23.21 23.11 -39.04
CA GLY A 27 22.52 22.44 -40.14
C GLY A 27 21.25 21.75 -39.65
N LEU A 28 20.13 21.89 -40.37
CA LEU A 28 18.91 21.11 -40.12
C LEU A 28 18.79 20.01 -41.18
N LYS A 29 19.04 18.77 -40.78
CA LYS A 29 18.94 17.59 -41.63
C LYS A 29 17.54 17.02 -41.58
N MET A 30 16.83 17.10 -42.70
CA MET A 30 15.48 16.58 -42.82
C MET A 30 15.51 15.07 -43.13
N VAL A 31 14.72 14.27 -42.42
CA VAL A 31 14.63 12.82 -42.61
C VAL A 31 13.24 12.35 -43.04
N THR A 32 13.21 11.42 -43.99
CA THR A 32 12.01 10.79 -44.55
C THR A 32 11.84 9.37 -43.98
N GLY A 33 11.39 9.29 -42.72
CA GLY A 33 11.16 8.01 -42.03
C GLY A 33 10.54 8.20 -40.65
N VAL A 34 10.14 7.10 -39.99
CA VAL A 34 9.60 7.14 -38.61
C VAL A 34 10.72 7.50 -37.65
N TYR A 35 10.61 8.69 -37.05
CA TYR A 35 11.49 9.19 -36.01
C TYR A 35 10.74 9.09 -34.68
N ASP A 36 11.38 8.54 -33.66
CA ASP A 36 10.80 8.44 -32.32
C ASP A 36 10.69 9.85 -31.71
N GLY A 37 9.49 10.41 -31.78
CA GLY A 37 9.23 11.86 -31.78
C GLY A 37 9.42 12.59 -30.45
N ALA A 38 10.16 12.01 -29.51
CA ALA A 38 10.37 12.56 -28.17
C ALA A 38 11.62 13.47 -28.07
N ALA A 39 12.68 13.23 -28.85
CA ALA A 39 13.92 13.99 -28.74
C ALA A 39 14.69 14.15 -30.05
N LEU A 40 15.13 15.37 -30.34
CA LEU A 40 16.05 15.68 -31.44
C LEU A 40 17.47 15.32 -31.08
N ARG A 41 18.15 14.64 -32.00
CA ARG A 41 19.59 14.42 -31.91
C ARG A 41 20.35 15.67 -32.36
N VAL A 42 21.19 16.19 -31.47
CA VAL A 42 22.26 17.15 -31.76
C VAL A 42 23.55 16.35 -31.95
N ALA A 43 24.13 16.43 -33.15
CA ALA A 43 25.46 15.87 -33.39
C ALA A 43 26.54 16.86 -32.92
N GLU A 44 27.14 16.60 -31.76
CA GLU A 44 28.28 17.34 -31.24
C GLU A 44 29.61 16.72 -31.70
N ALA A 45 30.58 17.56 -32.07
CA ALA A 45 31.86 17.13 -32.63
C ALA A 45 32.94 16.82 -31.57
N VAL A 46 32.58 16.72 -30.28
CA VAL A 46 33.54 16.70 -29.16
C VAL A 46 33.39 15.45 -28.27
N THR A 47 32.20 14.86 -28.17
CA THR A 47 31.87 13.82 -27.17
C THR A 47 31.55 12.43 -27.76
N GLY A 48 31.49 12.30 -29.09
CA GLY A 48 31.33 11.00 -29.77
C GLY A 48 29.95 10.32 -29.65
N ALA A 49 29.00 10.91 -28.91
CA ALA A 49 27.64 10.42 -28.76
C ALA A 49 26.60 11.51 -29.09
N PRO A 50 25.47 11.18 -29.76
CA PRO A 50 24.46 12.17 -30.11
C PRO A 50 23.62 12.57 -28.88
N LEU A 51 23.69 13.83 -28.47
CA LEU A 51 22.86 14.38 -27.40
C LEU A 51 21.39 14.45 -27.86
N SER A 52 20.45 14.02 -27.02
CA SER A 52 19.02 14.01 -27.35
C SER A 52 18.28 15.09 -26.54
N LEU A 53 17.79 16.14 -27.22
CA LEU A 53 17.10 17.29 -26.63
C LEU A 53 15.61 17.30 -26.96
N SER A 54 14.76 17.78 -26.04
CA SER A 54 13.36 18.08 -26.39
C SER A 54 13.28 19.25 -27.40
N PRO A 55 12.22 19.35 -28.22
CA PRO A 55 12.06 20.46 -29.16
C PRO A 55 12.09 21.83 -28.48
N ASN A 56 11.48 21.98 -27.30
CA ASN A 56 11.44 23.25 -26.57
C ASN A 56 12.79 23.56 -25.91
N SER A 57 13.51 22.55 -25.42
CA SER A 57 14.90 22.70 -24.94
C SER A 57 15.85 23.11 -26.07
N ALA A 58 15.65 22.60 -27.28
CA ALA A 58 16.42 23.00 -28.45
C ALA A 58 16.13 24.45 -28.86
N VAL A 59 14.88 24.92 -28.76
CA VAL A 59 14.53 26.33 -28.96
C VAL A 59 15.21 27.21 -27.90
N LEU A 60 15.14 26.87 -26.61
CA LEU A 60 15.85 27.62 -25.56
C LEU A 60 17.35 27.72 -25.84
N TYR A 61 18.01 26.61 -26.19
CA TYR A 61 19.44 26.59 -26.52
C TYR A 61 19.80 27.45 -27.75
N LEU A 62 18.90 27.55 -28.72
CA LEU A 62 19.07 28.46 -29.86
C LEU A 62 18.91 29.92 -29.45
N PHE A 63 17.97 30.26 -28.58
CA PHE A 63 17.80 31.65 -28.10
C PHE A 63 18.78 32.07 -26.98
N SER A 64 19.35 31.13 -26.22
CA SER A 64 20.37 31.44 -25.22
C SER A 64 21.64 31.92 -25.91
N ALA A 65 21.93 33.21 -25.76
CA ALA A 65 23.14 33.86 -26.23
C ALA A 65 23.73 34.66 -25.05
N LYS A 66 24.86 34.15 -24.53
CA LYS A 66 25.53 34.51 -23.25
C LYS A 66 25.01 33.75 -22.02
N GLU A 67 25.89 33.66 -21.02
CA GLU A 67 25.78 32.89 -19.79
C GLU A 67 24.82 33.54 -18.76
N GLN A 68 23.55 33.69 -19.14
CA GLN A 68 22.48 34.04 -18.22
C GLN A 68 21.54 32.85 -18.09
N ALA A 69 21.08 32.57 -16.87
CA ALA A 69 20.10 31.53 -16.61
C ALA A 69 18.80 31.83 -17.40
N PRO A 70 18.07 30.79 -17.86
CA PRO A 70 16.79 30.99 -18.51
C PRO A 70 15.82 31.75 -17.60
N ASP A 71 15.02 32.60 -18.23
CA ASP A 71 13.94 33.29 -17.54
C ASP A 71 12.87 32.27 -17.09
N VAL A 72 12.63 32.21 -15.78
CA VAL A 72 11.73 31.23 -15.14
C VAL A 72 10.33 31.28 -15.76
N GLN A 73 9.83 32.48 -16.09
CA GLN A 73 8.49 32.62 -16.66
C GLN A 73 8.44 32.14 -18.13
N ALA A 74 9.56 32.21 -18.87
CA ALA A 74 9.68 31.61 -20.20
C ALA A 74 9.74 30.07 -20.12
N GLU A 75 10.43 29.50 -19.11
CA GLU A 75 10.43 28.04 -18.89
C GLU A 75 9.03 27.51 -18.52
N GLU A 76 8.27 28.23 -17.69
CA GLU A 76 6.87 27.90 -17.40
C GLU A 76 6.02 27.88 -18.69
N TRP A 77 6.16 28.88 -19.56
CA TRP A 77 5.47 28.93 -20.85
C TRP A 77 5.82 27.76 -21.77
N LEU A 78 7.09 27.41 -21.87
CA LEU A 78 7.56 26.29 -22.68
C LEU A 78 7.14 24.92 -22.11
N CYS A 79 7.05 24.80 -20.79
CA CYS A 79 6.51 23.61 -20.13
C CYS A 79 5.01 23.48 -20.39
N TRP A 80 4.24 24.57 -20.27
CA TRP A 80 2.80 24.60 -20.55
C TRP A 80 2.48 24.31 -22.03
N GLU A 81 3.31 24.79 -22.96
CA GLU A 81 3.17 24.49 -24.39
C GLU A 81 3.21 22.97 -24.65
N ALA A 82 4.27 22.31 -24.19
CA ALA A 82 4.49 20.87 -24.42
C ALA A 82 3.51 19.97 -23.63
N THR A 83 3.17 20.36 -22.39
CA THR A 83 2.36 19.51 -21.50
C THR A 83 0.86 19.67 -21.69
N THR A 84 0.39 20.85 -22.11
CA THR A 84 -1.03 21.23 -22.14
C THR A 84 -1.48 21.71 -23.53
N PHE A 85 -0.88 22.78 -24.06
CA PHE A 85 -1.35 23.41 -25.30
C PHE A 85 -1.25 22.48 -26.52
N GLN A 86 -0.07 21.92 -26.77
CA GLN A 86 0.18 21.02 -27.90
C GLN A 86 -0.80 19.84 -27.92
N LYS A 87 -1.10 19.25 -26.76
CA LYS A 87 -2.03 18.12 -26.66
C LYS A 87 -3.46 18.51 -27.00
N ALA A 88 -3.93 19.66 -26.53
CA ALA A 88 -5.26 20.18 -26.84
C ALA A 88 -5.41 20.45 -28.36
N VAL A 89 -4.41 21.10 -28.97
CA VAL A 89 -4.39 21.40 -30.41
C VAL A 89 -4.36 20.13 -31.27
N VAL A 90 -3.47 19.20 -30.97
CA VAL A 90 -3.33 17.95 -31.75
C VAL A 90 -4.59 17.09 -31.65
N ASN A 91 -5.14 16.91 -30.45
CA ASN A 91 -6.38 16.13 -30.26
C ASN A 91 -7.56 16.74 -31.03
N TYR A 92 -7.71 18.08 -30.98
CA TYR A 92 -8.76 18.76 -31.73
C TYR A 92 -8.59 18.58 -33.23
N LEU A 93 -7.42 18.91 -33.79
CA LEU A 93 -7.17 18.85 -35.23
C LEU A 93 -7.26 17.42 -35.79
N GLN A 94 -6.87 16.39 -35.01
CA GLN A 94 -7.09 14.99 -35.38
C GLN A 94 -8.58 14.62 -35.43
N SER A 95 -9.38 15.09 -34.45
CA SER A 95 -10.85 14.86 -34.47
C SER A 95 -11.53 15.55 -35.65
N ALA A 96 -11.17 16.82 -35.91
CA ALA A 96 -11.74 17.63 -36.97
C ALA A 96 -11.38 17.09 -38.37
N SER A 97 -10.10 16.76 -38.61
CA SER A 97 -9.66 16.17 -39.89
C SER A 97 -10.22 14.76 -40.16
N SER A 98 -10.71 14.07 -39.12
CA SER A 98 -11.41 12.77 -39.23
C SER A 98 -12.93 12.91 -39.51
N GLY A 99 -13.45 14.14 -39.63
CA GLY A 99 -14.87 14.39 -39.86
C GLY A 99 -15.78 14.11 -38.64
N ARG A 100 -15.21 14.03 -37.43
CA ARG A 100 -15.95 13.84 -36.18
C ARG A 100 -15.45 14.84 -35.13
N GLU A 101 -16.02 16.04 -35.12
CA GLU A 101 -15.70 17.04 -34.09
C GLU A 101 -16.09 16.51 -32.70
N ASP A 102 -15.08 16.16 -31.90
CA ASP A 102 -15.29 15.74 -30.52
C ASP A 102 -15.57 16.95 -29.63
N LYS A 103 -16.75 16.97 -29.01
CA LYS A 103 -17.16 17.99 -28.04
C LYS A 103 -16.28 18.03 -26.79
N SER A 104 -15.51 16.98 -26.50
CA SER A 104 -14.48 17.03 -25.46
C SER A 104 -13.24 17.79 -25.95
N ALA A 105 -12.64 17.36 -27.06
CA ALA A 105 -11.49 18.03 -27.68
C ALA A 105 -11.75 19.53 -27.98
N ALA A 106 -12.94 19.88 -28.48
CA ALA A 106 -13.32 21.28 -28.73
C ALA A 106 -13.35 22.13 -27.46
N ARG A 107 -13.85 21.59 -26.33
CA ARG A 107 -13.82 22.30 -25.03
C ARG A 107 -12.40 22.44 -24.49
N SER A 108 -11.55 21.42 -24.66
CA SER A 108 -10.14 21.49 -24.27
C SER A 108 -9.36 22.53 -25.09
N LEU A 109 -9.63 22.63 -26.40
CA LEU A 109 -9.04 23.67 -27.24
C LEU A 109 -9.51 25.07 -26.79
N ALA A 110 -10.82 25.29 -26.68
CA ALA A 110 -11.36 26.58 -26.23
C ALA A 110 -10.76 27.03 -24.87
N ALA A 111 -10.59 26.11 -23.92
CA ALA A 111 -9.98 26.43 -22.62
C ALA A 111 -8.54 26.93 -22.73
N VAL A 112 -7.70 26.34 -23.60
CA VAL A 112 -6.30 26.80 -23.77
C VAL A 112 -6.20 28.08 -24.61
N LEU A 113 -7.11 28.29 -25.57
CA LEU A 113 -7.17 29.53 -26.34
C LEU A 113 -7.62 30.72 -25.49
N VAL A 114 -8.56 30.53 -24.56
CA VAL A 114 -8.93 31.53 -23.55
C VAL A 114 -7.71 31.96 -22.73
N VAL A 115 -6.90 31.00 -22.23
CA VAL A 115 -5.68 31.31 -21.47
C VAL A 115 -4.72 32.19 -22.28
N LEU A 116 -4.40 31.82 -23.52
CA LEU A 116 -3.51 32.61 -24.38
C LEU A 116 -4.08 33.99 -24.70
N ASN A 117 -5.37 34.09 -25.01
CA ASN A 117 -6.01 35.38 -25.31
C ASN A 117 -6.04 36.30 -24.08
N THR A 118 -6.23 35.77 -22.86
CA THR A 118 -6.15 36.55 -21.62
C THR A 118 -4.74 37.09 -21.39
N GLN A 119 -3.69 36.34 -21.71
CA GLN A 119 -2.30 36.79 -21.55
C GLN A 119 -1.91 37.86 -22.56
N LEU A 120 -2.35 37.70 -23.82
CA LEU A 120 -2.19 38.73 -24.86
C LEU A 120 -2.91 40.06 -24.54
N LEU A 121 -3.85 40.06 -23.59
CA LEU A 121 -4.52 41.27 -23.10
C LEU A 121 -3.82 41.92 -21.89
N ASP A 122 -2.94 41.22 -21.18
CA ASP A 122 -2.16 41.83 -20.09
C ASP A 122 -0.99 42.62 -20.68
N LYS A 123 -0.97 43.94 -20.43
CA LYS A 123 0.08 44.84 -20.93
C LYS A 123 1.38 44.78 -20.11
N ARG A 124 1.44 43.95 -19.06
CA ARG A 124 2.59 43.84 -18.15
C ARG A 124 3.50 42.65 -18.45
N GLN A 125 3.14 41.79 -19.40
CA GLN A 125 3.90 40.59 -19.75
C GLN A 125 4.88 40.87 -20.91
N GLU A 126 6.09 40.30 -20.84
CA GLU A 126 7.21 40.63 -21.74
C GLU A 126 7.31 39.71 -22.98
N TYR A 127 6.44 38.72 -23.11
CA TYR A 127 6.41 37.76 -24.22
C TYR A 127 5.32 38.09 -25.24
N PHE A 128 5.11 37.21 -26.22
CA PHE A 128 4.03 37.32 -27.22
C PHE A 128 3.96 38.69 -27.92
N SER A 129 5.08 39.39 -28.05
CA SER A 129 5.11 40.82 -28.40
C SER A 129 4.61 41.13 -29.82
N GLY A 130 4.64 40.13 -30.71
CA GLY A 130 4.34 40.28 -32.14
C GLY A 130 5.36 41.12 -32.93
N GLN A 131 6.19 41.91 -32.25
CA GLN A 131 7.21 42.80 -32.83
C GLN A 131 8.59 42.15 -32.87
N CYS A 132 8.92 41.34 -31.87
CA CYS A 132 10.13 40.52 -31.81
C CYS A 132 9.75 39.07 -31.49
N ILE A 133 10.21 38.13 -32.31
CA ILE A 133 9.92 36.69 -32.16
C ILE A 133 10.96 36.09 -31.21
N GLY A 134 10.55 35.84 -29.96
CA GLY A 134 11.37 35.18 -28.93
C GLY A 134 11.15 33.66 -28.85
N ALA A 135 11.81 33.01 -27.88
CA ALA A 135 11.69 31.57 -27.67
C ALA A 135 10.24 31.12 -27.38
N VAL A 136 9.49 31.92 -26.62
CA VAL A 136 8.07 31.69 -26.30
C VAL A 136 7.21 31.81 -27.57
N ASP A 137 7.37 32.88 -28.36
CA ASP A 137 6.65 33.04 -29.63
C ASP A 137 6.86 31.84 -30.55
N VAL A 138 8.10 31.39 -30.71
CA VAL A 138 8.46 30.29 -31.61
C VAL A 138 7.75 28.98 -31.27
N VAL A 139 7.64 28.62 -29.99
CA VAL A 139 6.97 27.35 -29.62
C VAL A 139 5.47 27.41 -29.90
N PHE A 140 4.79 28.50 -29.53
CA PHE A 140 3.34 28.63 -29.74
C PHE A 140 2.94 28.82 -31.21
N LEU A 141 3.68 29.64 -31.97
CA LEU A 141 3.37 29.90 -33.38
C LEU A 141 3.34 28.63 -34.22
N SER A 142 4.17 27.63 -33.91
CA SER A 142 4.22 26.37 -34.66
C SER A 142 2.91 25.58 -34.68
N PHE A 143 2.08 25.70 -33.63
CA PHE A 143 0.77 25.06 -33.52
C PHE A 143 -0.40 26.03 -33.74
N LEU A 144 -0.22 27.33 -33.43
CA LEU A 144 -1.22 28.37 -33.74
C LEU A 144 -1.41 28.56 -35.25
N LEU A 145 -0.31 28.61 -36.02
CA LEU A 145 -0.37 28.71 -37.49
C LEU A 145 -1.05 27.46 -38.10
N LEU A 146 -0.89 26.29 -37.48
CA LEU A 146 -1.56 25.07 -37.91
C LEU A 146 -3.08 25.10 -37.62
N LEU A 147 -3.53 25.72 -36.53
CA LEU A 147 -4.96 25.91 -36.26
C LEU A 147 -5.65 26.81 -37.31
N ASP A 148 -4.95 27.83 -37.81
CA ASP A 148 -5.49 28.77 -38.82
C ASP A 148 -5.69 28.10 -40.21
N THR A 149 -5.07 26.95 -40.46
CA THR A 149 -5.25 26.19 -41.73
C THR A 149 -6.62 25.53 -41.87
N HIS A 150 -7.39 25.39 -40.79
CA HIS A 150 -8.64 24.63 -40.77
C HIS A 150 -9.81 25.52 -40.35
N ALA A 151 -10.87 25.57 -41.17
CA ALA A 151 -11.96 26.53 -41.05
C ALA A 151 -12.62 26.58 -39.65
N SER A 152 -12.94 25.43 -39.04
CA SER A 152 -13.57 25.40 -37.71
C SER A 152 -12.65 25.92 -36.59
N SER A 153 -11.34 25.74 -36.69
CA SER A 153 -10.38 26.25 -35.70
C SER A 153 -9.99 27.70 -35.96
N ALA A 154 -9.92 28.14 -37.22
CA ALA A 154 -9.77 29.55 -37.58
C ALA A 154 -10.96 30.38 -37.06
N ALA A 155 -12.18 29.81 -37.07
CA ALA A 155 -13.35 30.42 -36.42
C ALA A 155 -13.17 30.55 -34.90
N GLN A 156 -12.70 29.51 -34.20
CA GLN A 156 -12.40 29.58 -32.76
C GLN A 156 -11.27 30.57 -32.42
N LEU A 157 -10.26 30.73 -33.30
CA LEU A 157 -9.26 31.81 -33.14
C LEU A 157 -9.92 33.19 -33.29
N THR A 158 -10.94 33.32 -34.14
CA THR A 158 -11.67 34.59 -34.36
C THR A 158 -12.58 34.96 -33.17
N GLU A 159 -13.01 33.99 -32.35
CA GLU A 159 -13.68 34.23 -31.06
C GLU A 159 -12.75 34.89 -30.01
N HIS A 160 -11.44 34.98 -30.31
CA HIS A 160 -10.40 35.50 -29.42
C HIS A 160 -9.61 36.64 -30.10
N PRO A 161 -10.11 37.89 -30.06
CA PRO A 161 -9.59 38.98 -30.90
C PRO A 161 -8.09 39.31 -30.71
N ALA A 162 -7.57 39.23 -29.47
CA ALA A 162 -6.16 39.49 -29.21
C ALA A 162 -5.26 38.37 -29.77
N LEU A 163 -5.73 37.11 -29.63
CA LEU A 163 -5.06 35.95 -30.22
C LEU A 163 -5.10 35.96 -31.75
N ARG A 164 -6.24 36.33 -32.36
CA ARG A 164 -6.36 36.54 -33.82
C ARG A 164 -5.36 37.60 -34.30
N GLN A 165 -5.32 38.75 -33.64
CA GLN A 165 -4.40 39.84 -33.98
C GLN A 165 -2.93 39.42 -33.87
N TYR A 166 -2.56 38.66 -32.84
CA TYR A 166 -1.22 38.12 -32.67
C TYR A 166 -0.82 37.16 -33.81
N VAL A 167 -1.70 36.20 -34.16
CA VAL A 167 -1.44 35.25 -35.26
C VAL A 167 -1.36 35.98 -36.61
N ASP A 168 -2.28 36.91 -36.88
CA ASP A 168 -2.29 37.71 -38.12
C ASP A 168 -1.07 38.64 -38.26
N ALA A 169 -0.52 39.13 -37.14
CA ALA A 169 0.72 39.90 -37.13
C ALA A 169 1.92 38.99 -37.41
N ALA A 170 2.06 37.89 -36.68
CA ALA A 170 3.17 36.96 -36.83
C ALA A 170 3.23 36.33 -38.24
N ALA A 171 2.09 35.96 -38.83
CA ALA A 171 2.00 35.42 -40.18
C ALA A 171 2.43 36.43 -41.28
N LYS A 172 2.43 37.74 -40.99
CA LYS A 172 2.88 38.79 -41.93
C LYS A 172 4.39 39.02 -41.89
N THR A 173 5.07 38.61 -40.81
CA THR A 173 6.51 38.79 -40.61
C THR A 173 7.33 37.98 -41.62
N GLU A 174 8.32 38.62 -42.25
CA GLU A 174 9.13 38.01 -43.32
C GLU A 174 9.89 36.75 -42.87
N LEU A 175 10.32 36.73 -41.61
CA LEU A 175 10.91 35.57 -40.94
C LEU A 175 9.96 34.35 -40.93
N VAL A 176 8.66 34.55 -40.67
CA VAL A 176 7.68 33.46 -40.63
C VAL A 176 7.36 33.00 -42.06
N LYS A 177 7.15 33.93 -42.99
CA LYS A 177 6.89 33.61 -44.42
C LYS A 177 8.02 32.80 -45.05
N SER A 178 9.26 33.27 -44.95
CA SER A 178 10.44 32.57 -45.49
C SER A 178 10.65 31.20 -44.84
N THR A 179 10.31 31.04 -43.55
CA THR A 179 10.33 29.73 -42.87
C THR A 179 9.20 28.81 -43.34
N ILE A 180 7.99 29.32 -43.57
CA ILE A 180 6.87 28.52 -44.14
C ILE A 180 7.24 28.02 -45.54
N LEU A 181 7.73 28.92 -46.40
CA LEU A 181 8.14 28.57 -47.77
C LEU A 181 9.25 27.50 -47.76
N SER A 182 10.29 27.67 -46.94
CA SER A 182 11.42 26.72 -46.89
C SER A 182 11.14 25.40 -46.17
N PHE A 183 10.16 25.34 -45.25
CA PHE A 183 9.86 24.11 -44.48
C PHE A 183 8.64 23.33 -44.99
N TYR A 184 7.62 24.01 -45.51
CA TYR A 184 6.38 23.40 -45.99
C TYR A 184 6.21 23.40 -47.51
N ASP A 185 7.06 24.13 -48.26
CA ASP A 185 6.99 24.26 -49.72
C ASP A 185 5.66 24.88 -50.18
N CYS A 186 5.27 25.99 -49.53
CA CYS A 186 4.02 26.71 -49.80
C CYS A 186 4.11 28.21 -49.51
N ASP A 187 3.38 29.03 -50.28
CA ASP A 187 3.47 30.51 -50.26
C ASP A 187 2.70 31.19 -49.11
N SER A 188 1.85 30.47 -48.37
CA SER A 188 0.99 31.06 -47.34
C SER A 188 0.76 30.15 -46.14
N CYS A 189 0.42 30.75 -44.98
CA CYS A 189 -0.02 29.98 -43.81
C CYS A 189 -1.27 29.12 -44.13
N SER A 190 -2.21 29.65 -44.92
CA SER A 190 -3.44 28.96 -45.31
C SER A 190 -3.21 27.76 -46.24
N SER A 191 -2.01 27.59 -46.81
CA SER A 191 -1.67 26.47 -47.71
C SER A 191 -0.77 25.40 -47.07
N ILE A 192 -0.43 25.53 -45.78
CA ILE A 192 0.32 24.50 -45.04
C ILE A 192 -0.43 23.16 -45.12
N PRO A 193 0.24 22.04 -45.47
CA PRO A 193 -0.42 20.77 -45.77
C PRO A 193 -0.88 20.03 -44.50
N LEU A 194 -1.96 20.51 -43.87
CA LEU A 194 -2.50 20.02 -42.59
C LEU A 194 -2.60 18.48 -42.51
N LYS A 195 -3.13 17.82 -43.55
CA LYS A 195 -3.24 16.35 -43.58
C LYS A 195 -1.88 15.65 -43.48
N ARG A 196 -0.82 16.19 -44.09
CA ARG A 196 0.54 15.65 -43.98
C ARG A 196 1.11 15.90 -42.58
N CYS A 197 0.93 17.11 -42.05
CA CYS A 197 1.40 17.49 -40.72
C CYS A 197 0.78 16.59 -39.63
N LEU A 198 -0.54 16.38 -39.68
CA LEU A 198 -1.26 15.53 -38.73
C LEU A 198 -0.91 14.03 -38.87
N ALA A 199 -0.71 13.53 -40.10
CA ALA A 199 -0.26 12.15 -40.31
C ALA A 199 1.11 11.89 -39.66
N VAL A 200 2.07 12.82 -39.83
CA VAL A 200 3.39 12.74 -39.19
C VAL A 200 3.26 12.80 -37.66
N VAL A 201 2.47 13.73 -37.11
CA VAL A 201 2.22 13.79 -35.65
C VAL A 201 1.56 12.51 -35.11
N SER A 202 0.61 11.92 -35.84
CA SER A 202 -0.07 10.68 -35.41
C SER A 202 0.83 9.45 -35.44
N THR A 203 1.79 9.37 -36.37
CA THR A 203 2.73 8.24 -36.43
C THR A 203 3.80 8.33 -35.34
N SER A 204 4.23 9.54 -34.98
CA SER A 204 5.09 9.77 -33.81
C SER A 204 4.37 9.50 -32.48
N ALA A 205 3.09 9.88 -32.35
CA ALA A 205 2.29 9.65 -31.14
C ALA A 205 1.89 8.17 -30.93
N SER A 206 1.85 7.36 -31.98
CA SER A 206 1.52 5.92 -31.88
C SER A 206 2.73 5.02 -31.56
N HIS A 207 3.95 5.55 -31.67
CA HIS A 207 5.18 4.87 -31.26
C HIS A 207 5.69 5.31 -29.88
N SER A 208 5.16 6.41 -29.33
CA SER A 208 5.51 6.92 -28.00
C SER A 208 4.41 6.61 -26.97
N GLY A 209 4.66 5.62 -26.12
CA GLY A 209 3.79 5.30 -24.98
C GLY A 209 3.64 6.52 -24.07
N ALA A 210 2.43 7.05 -23.94
CA ALA A 210 2.19 8.38 -23.38
C ALA A 210 2.54 8.48 -21.88
N HIS A 211 3.73 9.02 -21.57
CA HIS A 211 4.04 9.57 -20.27
C HIS A 211 3.30 10.91 -20.08
N SER A 212 2.29 10.92 -19.20
CA SER A 212 1.77 12.15 -18.61
C SER A 212 1.96 12.09 -17.10
N VAL A 213 2.73 13.04 -16.58
CA VAL A 213 2.91 13.22 -15.13
C VAL A 213 1.71 13.99 -14.59
N THR A 214 0.71 13.28 -14.10
CA THR A 214 -0.30 13.80 -13.18
C THR A 214 -0.88 12.65 -12.36
N ALA A 215 -1.05 12.86 -11.06
CA ALA A 215 -1.42 11.80 -10.12
C ALA A 215 -2.91 11.44 -10.21
N ALA A 216 -3.25 10.33 -10.88
CA ALA A 216 -4.53 9.64 -10.73
C ALA A 216 -4.38 8.13 -10.95
N THR A 217 -4.95 7.35 -10.04
CA THR A 217 -4.82 5.88 -9.99
C THR A 217 -5.68 5.19 -11.04
N GLN A 218 -5.10 4.47 -12.02
CA GLN A 218 -5.77 3.31 -12.62
C GLN A 218 -4.86 2.32 -13.39
N LYS A 219 -4.92 1.06 -12.94
CA LYS A 219 -4.53 -0.25 -13.52
C LYS A 219 -3.90 -0.26 -14.93
N THR A 220 -2.60 -0.58 -15.03
CA THR A 220 -1.94 -1.05 -16.26
C THR A 220 -1.72 -2.57 -16.23
N LYS A 221 -2.12 -3.27 -17.31
CA LYS A 221 -1.58 -4.60 -17.64
C LYS A 221 -0.20 -4.40 -18.27
N GLN A 222 0.84 -5.02 -17.73
CA GLN A 222 2.17 -4.99 -18.34
C GLN A 222 2.29 -6.08 -19.42
N ASN A 223 2.66 -5.68 -20.64
CA ASN A 223 3.31 -6.57 -21.60
C ASN A 223 4.84 -6.43 -21.48
N LYS A 224 5.57 -7.52 -21.71
CA LYS A 224 7.02 -7.62 -21.51
C LYS A 224 7.82 -6.69 -22.44
N PRO A 225 9.01 -6.20 -22.01
CA PRO A 225 10.03 -5.70 -22.93
C PRO A 225 10.61 -6.85 -23.78
N VAL A 226 10.90 -6.57 -25.05
CA VAL A 226 11.64 -7.49 -25.93
C VAL A 226 13.13 -7.26 -25.72
N ALA A 227 13.79 -8.20 -25.04
CA ALA A 227 15.23 -8.39 -25.17
C ALA A 227 15.52 -9.18 -26.46
N ALA A 228 16.71 -8.99 -27.05
CA ALA A 228 17.12 -9.76 -28.22
C ALA A 228 17.14 -11.26 -27.91
N SER A 229 16.45 -12.07 -28.71
CA SER A 229 16.39 -13.52 -28.54
C SER A 229 17.76 -14.16 -28.74
N PRO A 230 18.29 -14.91 -27.76
CA PRO A 230 19.17 -16.03 -28.05
C PRO A 230 18.37 -17.06 -28.87
N ALA A 231 19.04 -17.84 -29.72
CA ALA A 231 18.39 -18.94 -30.42
C ALA A 231 17.76 -19.92 -29.41
N ALA A 232 16.63 -20.52 -29.78
CA ALA A 232 15.83 -21.36 -28.88
C ALA A 232 16.64 -22.56 -28.36
N THR A 233 17.06 -22.49 -27.10
CA THR A 233 17.38 -23.67 -26.30
C THR A 233 16.08 -24.29 -25.78
N PRO A 234 15.95 -25.63 -25.75
CA PRO A 234 14.78 -26.30 -25.20
C PRO A 234 14.65 -26.01 -23.70
N ASP A 235 13.45 -26.24 -23.15
CA ASP A 235 13.11 -25.98 -21.74
C ASP A 235 14.23 -26.43 -20.79
N PRO A 236 14.63 -25.60 -19.80
CA PRO A 236 15.55 -26.05 -18.78
C PRO A 236 14.84 -27.11 -17.94
N VAL A 237 15.17 -28.37 -18.24
CA VAL A 237 15.10 -29.46 -17.26
C VAL A 237 15.68 -28.90 -15.97
N LYS A 238 14.95 -29.07 -14.88
CA LYS A 238 15.32 -28.56 -13.56
C LYS A 238 16.63 -29.23 -13.16
N GLU A 239 17.75 -28.58 -13.45
CA GLU A 239 19.07 -29.18 -13.33
C GLU A 239 19.36 -29.35 -11.83
N GLU A 240 19.25 -30.59 -11.35
CA GLU A 240 19.45 -30.90 -9.94
C GLU A 240 20.87 -30.48 -9.54
N ARG A 241 20.94 -29.64 -8.50
CA ARG A 241 22.21 -29.09 -7.98
C ARG A 241 23.15 -30.26 -7.67
N ARG A 242 24.14 -30.48 -8.53
CA ARG A 242 25.16 -31.52 -8.32
C ARG A 242 25.94 -31.18 -7.05
N ILE A 243 25.73 -31.99 -6.03
CA ILE A 243 26.41 -31.87 -4.74
C ILE A 243 27.85 -32.36 -4.94
N SER A 244 28.81 -31.54 -4.53
CA SER A 244 30.23 -31.89 -4.61
C SER A 244 30.62 -32.87 -3.51
N GLU A 245 31.61 -33.73 -3.75
CA GLU A 245 32.03 -34.72 -2.74
C GLU A 245 32.58 -34.05 -1.46
N SER A 246 33.12 -32.83 -1.55
CA SER A 246 33.51 -32.03 -0.39
C SER A 246 32.33 -31.56 0.45
N GLU A 247 31.17 -31.25 -0.15
CA GLU A 247 29.94 -30.94 0.61
C GLU A 247 29.37 -32.17 1.32
N VAL A 248 29.49 -33.35 0.71
CA VAL A 248 29.06 -34.63 1.31
C VAL A 248 29.95 -34.96 2.52
N LEU A 249 31.28 -34.83 2.38
CA LEU A 249 32.23 -35.01 3.49
C LEU A 249 32.01 -33.99 4.61
N ALA A 250 31.70 -32.73 4.27
CA ALA A 250 31.37 -31.72 5.27
C ALA A 250 30.04 -32.02 5.99
N ALA A 251 29.05 -32.61 5.30
CA ALA A 251 27.82 -33.07 5.93
C ALA A 251 28.04 -34.28 6.84
N GLU A 252 28.88 -35.23 6.45
CA GLU A 252 29.28 -36.36 7.29
C GLU A 252 30.01 -35.89 8.56
N GLN A 253 30.98 -34.98 8.43
CA GLN A 253 31.68 -34.38 9.58
C GLN A 253 30.75 -33.52 10.46
N GLY A 254 29.78 -32.83 9.87
CA GLY A 254 28.77 -32.06 10.61
C GLY A 254 27.80 -32.95 11.40
N TRP A 255 27.43 -34.10 10.84
CA TRP A 255 26.55 -35.07 11.50
C TRP A 255 27.16 -35.70 12.76
N GLN A 256 28.49 -35.84 12.82
CA GLN A 256 29.21 -36.30 14.01
C GLN A 256 29.26 -35.25 15.14
N GLN A 257 28.78 -34.02 14.91
CA GLN A 257 28.73 -32.97 15.93
C GLN A 257 27.39 -33.00 16.67
N GLU A 258 27.40 -32.65 17.95
CA GLU A 258 26.17 -32.45 18.74
C GLU A 258 25.62 -31.04 18.59
N SER A 259 24.29 -30.88 18.66
CA SER A 259 23.67 -29.56 18.64
C SER A 259 23.99 -28.79 19.93
N VAL A 260 24.63 -27.63 19.79
CA VAL A 260 25.09 -26.83 20.94
C VAL A 260 23.91 -26.16 21.65
N SER A 261 23.79 -26.40 22.96
CA SER A 261 22.87 -25.64 23.82
C SER A 261 23.42 -24.25 24.14
N CYS A 262 22.55 -23.26 24.29
CA CYS A 262 22.95 -21.95 24.77
C CYS A 262 23.02 -21.97 26.30
N THR A 263 24.24 -21.97 26.85
CA THR A 263 24.49 -21.94 28.30
C THR A 263 24.45 -20.53 28.89
N LYS A 264 24.33 -19.50 28.06
CA LYS A 264 24.35 -18.10 28.48
C LYS A 264 23.00 -17.70 29.07
N GLU A 265 23.01 -17.40 30.37
CA GLU A 265 21.83 -16.89 31.07
C GLU A 265 21.52 -15.46 30.59
N ILE A 266 20.26 -15.24 30.18
CA ILE A 266 19.81 -13.92 29.70
C ILE A 266 19.47 -13.07 30.93
N VAL A 267 20.45 -12.27 31.36
CA VAL A 267 20.27 -11.28 32.43
C VAL A 267 19.56 -10.05 31.87
N THR A 268 18.49 -9.61 32.54
CA THR A 268 17.77 -8.37 32.23
C THR A 268 18.09 -7.32 33.30
N PRO A 269 18.51 -6.09 32.94
CA PRO A 269 18.67 -5.57 31.58
C PRO A 269 19.90 -6.15 30.86
N VAL A 270 19.76 -6.40 29.55
CA VAL A 270 20.87 -6.84 28.70
C VAL A 270 21.80 -5.65 28.44
N LEU A 271 23.10 -5.85 28.67
CA LEU A 271 24.16 -4.87 28.43
C LEU A 271 25.17 -5.40 27.41
N PRO A 272 25.92 -4.53 26.72
CA PRO A 272 27.01 -4.95 25.85
C PRO A 272 28.11 -5.66 26.65
N VAL A 273 28.71 -6.67 26.02
CA VAL A 273 29.87 -7.40 26.54
C VAL A 273 31.04 -7.16 25.58
N SER A 274 32.16 -6.71 26.12
CA SER A 274 33.37 -6.42 25.33
C SER A 274 33.93 -7.69 24.70
N GLY A 275 34.38 -7.60 23.45
CA GLY A 275 34.86 -8.74 22.66
C GLY A 275 33.77 -9.66 22.09
N GLU A 276 32.50 -9.47 22.45
CA GLU A 276 31.36 -10.17 21.87
C GLU A 276 30.57 -9.28 20.90
N ARG A 277 29.63 -9.87 20.14
CA ARG A 277 28.77 -9.12 19.23
C ARG A 277 27.58 -8.51 19.96
N ASN A 278 27.52 -7.19 20.01
CA ASN A 278 26.44 -6.43 20.65
C ASN A 278 25.55 -5.77 19.61
N ILE A 279 24.27 -6.13 19.62
CA ILE A 279 23.27 -5.74 18.62
C ILE A 279 22.16 -4.93 19.32
N LEU A 280 22.13 -3.64 19.02
CA LEU A 280 21.03 -2.76 19.41
C LEU A 280 20.01 -2.73 18.27
N ILE A 281 18.75 -3.06 18.56
CA ILE A 281 17.68 -3.09 17.57
C ILE A 281 16.64 -2.07 17.97
N THR A 282 16.26 -1.22 17.01
CA THR A 282 15.11 -0.33 17.15
C THR A 282 14.10 -0.60 16.06
N SER A 283 12.81 -0.60 16.43
CA SER A 283 11.72 -0.46 15.47
C SER A 283 11.24 0.98 15.52
N ALA A 284 10.89 1.55 14.36
CA ALA A 284 10.23 2.86 14.28
C ALA A 284 9.10 2.97 15.30
N LEU A 285 9.10 4.07 16.07
CA LEU A 285 8.11 4.33 17.10
C LEU A 285 6.73 4.53 16.44
N PRO A 286 5.74 3.66 16.65
CA PRO A 286 4.38 3.91 16.21
C PRO A 286 3.80 5.19 16.83
N TYR A 287 3.18 6.01 15.99
CA TYR A 287 2.48 7.21 16.43
C TYR A 287 1.19 6.85 17.16
N VAL A 288 1.07 7.26 18.43
CA VAL A 288 0.12 6.73 19.41
C VAL A 288 -1.35 6.99 19.07
N ASN A 289 -1.67 7.99 18.25
CA ASN A 289 -3.06 8.45 18.07
C ASN A 289 -3.94 7.49 17.22
N ASN A 290 -3.40 6.36 16.78
CA ASN A 290 -4.04 5.42 15.87
C ASN A 290 -3.87 3.97 16.31
N VAL A 291 -4.69 3.08 15.75
CA VAL A 291 -4.52 1.64 15.93
C VAL A 291 -3.60 1.16 14.81
N PRO A 292 -2.54 0.37 15.08
CA PRO A 292 -1.65 -0.12 14.04
C PRO A 292 -2.39 -1.14 13.16
N HIS A 293 -2.26 -1.01 11.84
CA HIS A 293 -2.72 -2.01 10.89
C HIS A 293 -1.59 -2.98 10.52
N LEU A 294 -1.93 -4.10 9.86
CA LEU A 294 -0.94 -5.14 9.51
C LEU A 294 0.27 -4.58 8.74
N GLY A 295 0.07 -3.54 7.93
CA GLY A 295 1.13 -2.81 7.23
C GLY A 295 2.15 -2.12 8.15
N ASN A 296 1.71 -1.50 9.26
CA ASN A 296 2.64 -0.94 10.25
C ASN A 296 3.39 -2.07 10.98
N ILE A 297 2.69 -3.17 11.27
CA ILE A 297 3.24 -4.33 11.98
C ILE A 297 4.36 -4.98 11.17
N ILE A 298 4.11 -5.33 9.89
CA ILE A 298 5.13 -5.96 9.04
C ILE A 298 6.30 -5.03 8.72
N GLY A 299 6.05 -3.74 8.46
CA GLY A 299 7.10 -2.80 8.05
C GLY A 299 8.10 -2.47 9.16
N CYS A 300 7.68 -2.56 10.42
CA CYS A 300 8.49 -2.16 11.57
C CYS A 300 8.65 -3.33 12.57
N VAL A 301 7.73 -3.47 13.53
CA VAL A 301 7.91 -4.29 14.73
C VAL A 301 8.08 -5.79 14.47
N LEU A 302 7.37 -6.36 13.48
CA LEU A 302 7.47 -7.78 13.16
C LEU A 302 8.75 -8.10 12.39
N SER A 303 9.21 -7.18 11.53
CA SER A 303 10.51 -7.33 10.87
C SER A 303 11.66 -7.32 11.88
N ALA A 304 11.65 -6.37 12.81
CA ALA A 304 12.65 -6.26 13.87
C ALA A 304 12.62 -7.44 14.84
N ASP A 305 11.44 -7.95 15.20
CA ASP A 305 11.29 -9.11 16.10
C ASP A 305 11.92 -10.39 15.54
N VAL A 306 11.71 -10.67 14.25
CA VAL A 306 12.35 -11.82 13.59
C VAL A 306 13.87 -11.69 13.64
N PHE A 307 14.41 -10.50 13.33
CA PHE A 307 15.85 -10.27 13.38
C PHE A 307 16.39 -10.37 14.83
N ALA A 308 15.68 -9.82 15.82
CA ALA A 308 16.04 -9.92 17.23
C ALA A 308 16.10 -11.36 17.71
N ARG A 309 15.06 -12.16 17.42
CA ARG A 309 15.02 -13.60 17.75
C ARG A 309 16.13 -14.38 17.07
N PHE A 310 16.45 -14.06 15.81
CA PHE A 310 17.56 -14.68 15.08
C PHE A 310 18.93 -14.35 15.71
N CYS A 311 19.20 -13.09 16.05
CA CYS A 311 20.44 -12.68 16.71
C CYS A 311 20.59 -13.34 18.10
N ARG A 312 19.51 -13.38 18.91
CA ARG A 312 19.50 -14.11 20.19
C ARG A 312 19.80 -15.61 19.99
N LEU A 313 19.25 -16.24 18.95
CA LEU A 313 19.51 -17.65 18.61
C LEU A 313 20.95 -17.92 18.14
N ARG A 314 21.69 -16.91 17.64
CA ARG A 314 23.14 -17.03 17.42
C ARG A 314 23.98 -16.88 18.69
N GLY A 315 23.38 -16.38 19.77
CA GLY A 315 24.07 -16.02 21.02
C GLY A 315 24.60 -14.59 21.06
N ASP A 316 24.14 -13.71 20.15
CA ASP A 316 24.49 -12.28 20.17
C ASP A 316 23.88 -11.59 21.42
N ASN A 317 24.53 -10.55 21.96
CA ASN A 317 23.91 -9.70 22.99
C ASN A 317 22.91 -8.77 22.31
N VAL A 318 21.62 -8.94 22.58
CA VAL A 318 20.55 -8.19 21.89
C VAL A 318 19.77 -7.33 22.88
N ALA A 319 19.63 -6.04 22.57
CA ALA A 319 18.62 -5.17 23.17
C ALA A 319 17.68 -4.68 22.06
N TYR A 320 16.43 -5.15 22.08
CA TYR A 320 15.37 -4.75 21.15
C TYR A 320 14.41 -3.76 21.82
N ILE A 321 14.51 -2.51 21.40
CA ILE A 321 13.86 -1.35 22.02
C ILE A 321 12.84 -0.74 21.06
N CYS A 322 11.65 -0.41 21.57
CA CYS A 322 10.63 0.37 20.86
C CYS A 322 9.73 1.09 21.86
N GLY A 323 8.72 1.79 21.39
CA GLY A 323 7.76 2.51 22.22
C GLY A 323 6.80 3.34 21.37
N THR A 324 5.89 4.06 22.02
CA THR A 324 4.98 4.97 21.33
C THR A 324 5.57 6.37 21.17
N ASP A 325 5.41 6.95 19.98
CA ASP A 325 5.61 8.38 19.74
C ASP A 325 4.29 9.11 20.02
N GLU A 326 4.34 10.07 20.94
CA GLU A 326 3.16 10.59 21.63
C GLU A 326 2.96 12.10 21.46
N TYR A 327 3.96 12.83 20.99
CA TYR A 327 3.93 14.30 20.93
C TYR A 327 3.38 14.88 19.62
N GLY A 328 3.12 16.18 19.60
CA GLY A 328 2.75 16.92 18.39
C GLY A 328 1.25 17.05 18.12
N THR A 329 0.94 17.82 17.08
CA THR A 329 -0.41 18.37 16.79
C THR A 329 -1.46 17.30 16.55
N ALA A 330 -1.09 16.14 16.01
CA ALA A 330 -2.04 15.09 15.68
C ALA A 330 -2.55 14.34 16.93
N THR A 331 -1.78 14.32 18.03
CA THR A 331 -2.26 13.92 19.36
C THR A 331 -3.22 14.96 19.93
N GLU A 332 -2.85 16.25 19.94
CA GLU A 332 -3.75 17.33 20.42
C GLU A 332 -5.09 17.35 19.68
N THR A 333 -5.07 17.21 18.35
CA THR A 333 -6.27 17.15 17.51
C THR A 333 -7.16 15.97 17.87
N LYS A 334 -6.56 14.80 18.11
CA LYS A 334 -7.28 13.57 18.47
C LYS A 334 -7.87 13.65 19.88
N ALA A 335 -7.16 14.30 20.80
CA ALA A 335 -7.62 14.57 22.15
C ALA A 335 -8.84 15.50 22.18
N ILE A 336 -8.80 16.61 21.44
CA ILE A 336 -9.94 17.52 21.26
C ILE A 336 -11.14 16.77 20.66
N ALA A 337 -10.92 15.94 19.63
CA ALA A 337 -11.99 15.18 18.97
C ALA A 337 -12.62 14.07 19.83
N GLU A 338 -11.92 13.56 20.85
CA GLU A 338 -12.44 12.60 21.84
C GLU A 338 -12.79 13.25 23.20
N GLY A 339 -12.82 14.58 23.29
CA GLY A 339 -13.13 15.30 24.54
C GLY A 339 -12.17 14.96 25.70
N SER A 340 -10.92 14.63 25.38
CA SER A 340 -9.90 14.11 26.30
C SER A 340 -8.68 15.05 26.36
N THR A 341 -7.81 14.88 27.35
CA THR A 341 -6.46 15.50 27.33
C THR A 341 -5.50 14.70 26.44
N PRO A 342 -4.43 15.31 25.90
CA PRO A 342 -3.39 14.60 25.15
C PRO A 342 -2.81 13.41 25.93
N LYS A 343 -2.49 13.60 27.21
CA LYS A 343 -1.99 12.51 28.08
C LYS A 343 -2.96 11.33 28.16
N GLN A 344 -4.26 11.57 28.36
CA GLN A 344 -5.26 10.49 28.43
C GLN A 344 -5.37 9.69 27.13
N ILE A 345 -5.27 10.36 25.97
CA ILE A 345 -5.19 9.68 24.66
C ILE A 345 -3.94 8.81 24.58
N CYS A 346 -2.78 9.35 24.93
CA CYS A 346 -1.54 8.62 24.88
C CYS A 346 -1.55 7.40 25.81
N ASP A 347 -2.02 7.56 27.05
CA ASP A 347 -2.12 6.47 28.03
C ASP A 347 -3.04 5.34 27.52
N LYS A 348 -4.22 5.71 26.98
CA LYS A 348 -5.20 4.78 26.39
C LYS A 348 -4.63 3.99 25.22
N TYR A 349 -4.00 4.67 24.26
CA TYR A 349 -3.52 4.03 23.04
C TYR A 349 -2.15 3.35 23.21
N HIS A 350 -1.28 3.80 24.13
CA HIS A 350 -0.06 3.08 24.47
C HIS A 350 -0.36 1.66 25.00
N ALA A 351 -1.35 1.53 25.89
CA ALA A 351 -1.83 0.24 26.34
C ALA A 351 -2.33 -0.63 25.17
N LEU A 352 -3.16 -0.07 24.29
CA LEU A 352 -3.66 -0.75 23.09
C LEU A 352 -2.52 -1.23 22.16
N HIS A 353 -1.49 -0.40 21.93
CA HIS A 353 -0.30 -0.79 21.17
C HIS A 353 0.44 -1.94 21.86
N SER A 354 0.66 -1.86 23.18
CA SER A 354 1.31 -2.90 23.97
C SER A 354 0.57 -4.24 23.87
N ASP A 355 -0.75 -4.23 24.05
CA ASP A 355 -1.61 -5.42 23.93
C ASP A 355 -1.53 -6.01 22.52
N VAL A 356 -1.68 -5.21 21.47
CA VAL A 356 -1.57 -5.67 20.08
C VAL A 356 -0.21 -6.33 19.80
N TYR A 357 0.89 -5.72 20.25
CA TYR A 357 2.24 -6.28 20.01
C TYR A 357 2.51 -7.54 20.84
N LYS A 358 1.94 -7.63 22.04
CA LYS A 358 1.96 -8.86 22.86
C LYS A 358 1.20 -9.99 22.18
N GLU A 359 0.02 -9.74 21.64
CA GLU A 359 -0.77 -10.72 20.88
C GLU A 359 -0.06 -11.15 19.58
N PHE A 360 0.64 -10.23 18.90
CA PHE A 360 1.53 -10.56 17.76
C PHE A 360 2.86 -11.24 18.16
N ASN A 361 3.04 -11.58 19.44
CA ASN A 361 4.22 -12.21 20.02
C ASN A 361 5.51 -11.44 19.66
N ILE A 362 5.50 -10.12 19.84
CA ILE A 362 6.68 -9.26 19.62
C ILE A 362 7.51 -9.22 20.91
N SER A 363 8.78 -9.63 20.82
CA SER A 363 9.70 -9.82 21.93
C SER A 363 10.62 -8.62 22.19
N PHE A 364 10.02 -7.46 22.46
CA PHE A 364 10.77 -6.30 22.95
C PHE A 364 11.45 -6.63 24.29
N ASP A 365 12.69 -6.17 24.47
CA ASP A 365 13.32 -6.14 25.79
C ASP A 365 12.79 -4.95 26.61
N HIS A 366 12.38 -3.86 25.94
CA HIS A 366 11.58 -2.78 26.53
C HIS A 366 10.67 -2.10 25.50
N PHE A 367 9.41 -1.85 25.89
CA PHE A 367 8.44 -1.07 25.12
C PHE A 367 8.04 0.18 25.91
N GLY A 368 8.68 1.31 25.63
CA GLY A 368 8.52 2.56 26.38
C GLY A 368 7.68 3.63 25.68
N ARG A 369 7.95 4.90 26.00
CA ARG A 369 7.13 6.07 25.65
C ARG A 369 8.00 7.31 25.48
N THR A 370 7.63 8.22 24.56
CA THR A 370 8.35 9.51 24.43
C THR A 370 7.95 10.55 25.48
N THR A 371 6.80 10.44 26.17
CA THR A 371 6.38 11.40 27.21
C THR A 371 6.99 11.09 28.58
N THR A 372 8.32 11.13 28.69
CA THR A 372 9.05 10.83 29.94
C THR A 372 10.00 11.97 30.33
N GLN A 373 10.39 12.02 31.60
CA GLN A 373 11.41 12.95 32.07
C GLN A 373 12.77 12.67 31.41
N SER A 374 13.11 11.39 31.20
CA SER A 374 14.30 10.96 30.45
C SER A 374 14.33 11.47 29.01
N GLN A 375 13.18 11.60 28.33
CA GLN A 375 13.11 12.26 27.01
C GLN A 375 13.50 13.73 27.13
N THR A 376 12.86 14.48 28.03
CA THR A 376 13.14 15.91 28.21
C THR A 376 14.62 16.17 28.48
N GLU A 377 15.25 15.38 29.36
CA GLU A 377 16.66 15.52 29.71
C GLU A 377 17.62 15.29 28.53
N ILE A 378 17.43 14.22 27.75
CA ILE A 378 18.33 13.89 26.64
C ILE A 378 18.12 14.84 25.44
N VAL A 379 16.87 15.26 25.20
CA VAL A 379 16.56 16.28 24.18
C VAL A 379 17.19 17.61 24.55
N HIS A 380 17.18 18.00 25.84
CA HIS A 380 17.87 19.19 26.32
C HIS A 380 19.39 19.06 26.23
N GLU A 381 19.97 17.90 26.55
CA GLU A 381 21.41 17.62 26.37
C GLU A 381 21.83 17.86 24.91
N LEU A 382 21.18 17.17 23.96
CA LEU A 382 21.50 17.26 22.53
C LEU A 382 21.25 18.66 21.95
N PHE A 383 20.18 19.35 22.38
CA PHE A 383 19.92 20.74 22.00
C PHE A 383 21.07 21.66 22.44
N TRP A 384 21.50 21.58 23.71
CA TRP A 384 22.55 22.43 24.22
C TRP A 384 23.93 22.11 23.63
N ASP A 385 24.20 20.87 23.28
CA ASP A 385 25.42 20.50 22.54
C ASP A 385 25.43 21.11 21.13
N LEU A 386 24.30 21.01 20.40
CA LEU A 386 24.14 21.61 19.07
C LEU A 386 24.26 23.14 19.10
N GLU A 387 23.66 23.79 20.09
CA GLU A 387 23.75 25.24 20.31
C GLU A 387 25.21 25.66 20.58
N LYS A 388 25.92 24.96 21.47
CA LYS A 388 27.35 25.23 21.77
C LYS A 388 28.26 25.00 20.56
N ALA A 389 27.94 24.02 19.71
CA ALA A 389 28.64 23.80 18.44
C ALA A 389 28.27 24.83 17.34
N GLY A 390 27.36 25.77 17.64
CA GLY A 390 26.86 26.79 16.71
C GLY A 390 26.08 26.19 15.54
N ASN A 391 25.39 25.08 15.75
CA ASN A 391 24.62 24.35 14.73
C ASN A 391 23.11 24.66 14.81
N ILE A 392 22.72 25.66 15.60
CA ILE A 392 21.35 26.16 15.74
C ILE A 392 21.30 27.61 15.25
N SER A 393 20.40 27.91 14.30
CA SER A 393 20.05 29.28 13.90
C SER A 393 18.70 29.70 14.47
N ARG A 394 18.45 31.02 14.47
CA ARG A 394 17.22 31.66 14.97
C ARG A 394 16.63 32.51 13.86
N GLU A 395 15.40 32.20 13.46
CA GLU A 395 14.71 32.92 12.38
C GLU A 395 13.27 33.21 12.79
N SER A 396 12.73 34.35 12.32
CA SER A 396 11.34 34.74 12.54
C SER A 396 10.49 34.31 11.34
N VAL A 397 9.50 33.45 11.59
CA VAL A 397 8.59 32.93 10.55
C VAL A 397 7.23 33.59 10.68
N GLU A 398 6.66 34.03 9.56
CA GLU A 398 5.29 34.53 9.51
C GLU A 398 4.30 33.37 9.46
N GLN A 399 3.34 33.36 10.39
CA GLN A 399 2.32 32.31 10.52
C GLN A 399 0.95 32.91 10.77
N LEU A 400 -0.10 32.19 10.38
CA LEU A 400 -1.47 32.59 10.70
C LEU A 400 -1.78 32.32 12.17
N TYR A 401 -2.26 33.35 12.87
CA TYR A 401 -2.66 33.32 14.27
C TYR A 401 -4.16 33.61 14.39
N CYS A 402 -4.87 32.75 15.13
CA CYS A 402 -6.28 32.94 15.44
C CYS A 402 -6.43 33.47 16.87
N ASP A 403 -7.01 34.67 17.01
CA ASP A 403 -7.29 35.28 18.32
C ASP A 403 -8.31 34.49 19.14
N ASN A 404 -9.43 34.08 18.53
CA ASN A 404 -10.48 33.33 19.25
C ASN A 404 -9.99 31.96 19.79
N CYS A 405 -9.04 31.32 19.09
CA CYS A 405 -8.42 30.06 19.53
C CYS A 405 -7.08 30.27 20.27
N THR A 406 -6.68 31.53 20.46
CA THR A 406 -5.41 32.03 21.05
C THR A 406 -4.18 31.23 20.63
N ARG A 407 -4.06 30.87 19.35
CA ARG A 407 -2.99 29.97 18.84
C ARG A 407 -2.58 30.28 17.41
N PHE A 408 -1.36 29.88 17.07
CA PHE A 408 -0.94 29.73 15.68
C PHE A 408 -1.67 28.54 15.04
N LEU A 409 -2.03 28.67 13.76
CA LEU A 409 -2.73 27.67 12.98
C LEU A 409 -1.73 26.91 12.10
N ALA A 410 -1.62 25.61 12.33
CA ALA A 410 -1.03 24.71 11.33
C ALA A 410 -1.94 24.67 10.08
N ASP A 411 -1.35 24.41 8.92
CA ASP A 411 -2.00 24.39 7.60
C ASP A 411 -3.33 23.64 7.55
N ARG A 412 -3.44 22.51 8.27
CA ARG A 412 -4.67 21.69 8.36
C ARG A 412 -5.83 22.35 9.11
N PHE A 413 -5.56 23.41 9.86
CA PHE A 413 -6.54 24.25 10.55
C PHE A 413 -6.81 25.58 9.83
N VAL A 414 -6.23 25.78 8.64
CA VAL A 414 -6.51 26.92 7.77
C VAL A 414 -7.24 26.43 6.53
N GLU A 415 -8.31 27.12 6.19
CA GLU A 415 -8.96 27.02 4.89
C GLU A 415 -9.06 28.42 4.27
N GLY A 416 -9.24 28.52 2.95
CA GLY A 416 -9.46 29.79 2.28
C GLY A 416 -9.53 29.65 0.76
N ILE A 417 -9.63 30.78 0.07
CA ILE A 417 -9.63 30.85 -1.39
C ILE A 417 -8.22 30.54 -1.91
N CYS A 418 -8.13 29.62 -2.86
CA CYS A 418 -6.87 29.24 -3.49
C CYS A 418 -6.15 30.45 -4.14
N PRO A 419 -4.88 30.74 -3.79
CA PRO A 419 -4.11 31.82 -4.40
C PRO A 419 -3.73 31.56 -5.85
N HIS A 420 -3.85 30.33 -6.33
CA HIS A 420 -3.50 30.03 -7.72
C HIS A 420 -4.47 30.75 -8.67
N ILE A 421 -3.93 31.73 -9.40
CA ILE A 421 -4.58 32.46 -10.48
C ILE A 421 -5.31 31.49 -11.41
N GLY A 422 -6.62 31.72 -11.60
CA GLY A 422 -7.49 30.88 -12.44
C GLY A 422 -8.16 29.70 -11.73
N CYS A 423 -7.80 29.37 -10.48
CA CYS A 423 -8.47 28.30 -9.72
C CYS A 423 -9.68 28.82 -8.93
N GLY A 424 -9.48 29.80 -8.02
CA GLY A 424 -10.55 30.40 -7.23
C GLY A 424 -11.30 29.48 -6.27
N TYR A 425 -10.84 28.24 -6.04
CA TYR A 425 -11.49 27.28 -5.13
C TYR A 425 -11.55 27.83 -3.69
N GLU A 426 -12.76 27.99 -3.14
CA GLU A 426 -13.01 28.74 -1.90
C GLU A 426 -12.64 28.00 -0.60
N ASP A 427 -12.36 26.69 -0.70
CA ASP A 427 -12.12 25.78 0.43
C ASP A 427 -10.74 25.12 0.36
N ALA A 428 -9.75 25.78 -0.26
CA ALA A 428 -8.37 25.29 -0.30
C ALA A 428 -7.79 25.21 1.12
N ARG A 429 -7.07 24.12 1.42
CA ARG A 429 -6.38 23.92 2.70
C ARG A 429 -5.06 24.68 2.71
N GLY A 430 -4.51 24.96 3.90
CA GLY A 430 -3.26 25.69 4.05
C GLY A 430 -2.01 25.02 3.46
N ASP A 431 -2.09 23.73 3.10
CA ASP A 431 -1.01 22.93 2.53
C ASP A 431 -1.23 22.62 1.04
N GLN A 432 -2.49 22.45 0.62
CA GLN A 432 -2.85 22.05 -0.73
C GLN A 432 -4.27 22.51 -1.11
N CYS A 433 -4.43 22.99 -2.34
CA CYS A 433 -5.73 23.21 -2.94
C CYS A 433 -6.27 21.91 -3.55
N ASP A 434 -7.36 21.37 -3.00
CA ASP A 434 -8.02 20.18 -3.55
C ASP A 434 -8.71 20.43 -4.91
N GLY A 435 -8.97 21.71 -5.27
CA GLY A 435 -9.55 22.10 -6.56
C GLY A 435 -8.59 22.08 -7.75
N CYS A 436 -7.31 22.41 -7.57
CA CYS A 436 -6.29 22.41 -8.63
C CYS A 436 -5.07 21.51 -8.36
N GLY A 437 -5.01 20.87 -7.20
CA GLY A 437 -3.93 19.96 -6.78
C GLY A 437 -2.63 20.65 -6.35
N LYS A 438 -2.45 21.96 -6.60
CA LYS A 438 -1.23 22.69 -6.22
C LYS A 438 -1.05 22.76 -4.71
N LEU A 439 0.21 22.64 -4.29
CA LEU A 439 0.66 23.04 -2.95
C LEU A 439 0.55 24.57 -2.83
N VAL A 440 0.20 25.03 -1.64
CA VAL A 440 0.03 26.46 -1.30
C VAL A 440 0.59 26.67 0.11
N ASN A 441 1.03 27.88 0.44
CA ASN A 441 1.31 28.22 1.85
C ASN A 441 0.03 28.79 2.48
N ALA A 442 -0.19 28.49 3.77
CA ALA A 442 -1.39 28.95 4.46
C ALA A 442 -1.52 30.49 4.51
N ALA A 443 -0.39 31.21 4.56
CA ALA A 443 -0.34 32.67 4.53
C ALA A 443 -0.78 33.28 3.19
N ASP A 444 -0.67 32.55 2.08
CA ASP A 444 -1.02 33.02 0.74
C ASP A 444 -2.54 32.89 0.46
N LEU A 445 -3.29 32.11 1.26
CA LEU A 445 -4.72 31.89 1.05
C LEU A 445 -5.52 33.19 1.09
N GLY A 446 -6.34 33.42 0.07
CA GLY A 446 -7.27 34.56 0.03
C GLY A 446 -8.42 34.35 1.02
N LYS A 447 -8.73 35.35 1.86
CA LYS A 447 -9.73 35.24 2.95
C LYS A 447 -9.52 33.97 3.80
N PRO A 448 -8.37 33.81 4.48
CA PRO A 448 -8.13 32.65 5.30
C PRO A 448 -9.15 32.60 6.45
N ARG A 449 -9.50 31.40 6.89
CA ARG A 449 -10.43 31.15 8.00
C ARG A 449 -9.94 29.99 8.85
N CYS A 450 -10.13 30.11 10.16
CA CYS A 450 -9.77 29.06 11.10
C CYS A 450 -10.80 27.91 11.05
N LYS A 451 -10.36 26.69 10.75
CA LYS A 451 -11.23 25.49 10.72
C LYS A 451 -11.86 25.16 12.09
N LEU A 452 -11.29 25.66 13.19
CA LEU A 452 -11.74 25.38 14.56
C LEU A 452 -12.89 26.29 15.05
N CYS A 453 -12.95 27.54 14.58
CA CYS A 453 -13.91 28.55 15.07
C CYS A 453 -14.46 29.48 13.99
N SER A 454 -14.14 29.23 12.72
CA SER A 454 -14.52 30.01 11.53
C SER A 454 -14.05 31.48 11.49
N ALA A 455 -13.38 31.99 12.53
CA ALA A 455 -12.83 33.34 12.54
C ALA A 455 -11.65 33.51 11.56
N THR A 456 -11.50 34.72 11.00
CA THR A 456 -10.37 35.12 10.16
C THR A 456 -9.09 35.21 11.00
N PRO A 457 -8.03 34.44 10.72
CA PRO A 457 -6.73 34.60 11.36
C PRO A 457 -5.97 35.78 10.75
N ARG A 458 -5.04 36.36 11.52
CA ARG A 458 -4.08 37.37 11.03
C ARG A 458 -2.69 36.75 10.87
N ILE A 459 -1.86 37.33 10.01
CA ILE A 459 -0.43 37.01 10.01
C ILE A 459 0.21 37.56 11.29
N LYS A 460 1.06 36.75 11.94
CA LYS A 460 1.86 37.13 13.10
C LYS A 460 3.22 36.45 13.00
N SER A 461 4.29 37.20 13.22
CA SER A 461 5.65 36.69 13.24
C SER A 461 5.91 35.86 14.52
N SER A 462 6.63 34.75 14.37
CA SER A 462 6.92 33.77 15.42
C SER A 462 8.39 33.34 15.34
N ASN A 463 9.14 33.52 16.42
CA ASN A 463 10.56 33.12 16.47
C ASN A 463 10.69 31.59 16.54
N HIS A 464 11.60 31.03 15.75
CA HIS A 464 11.85 29.61 15.66
C HIS A 464 13.34 29.28 15.64
N LEU A 465 13.68 28.14 16.26
CA LEU A 465 15.00 27.53 16.17
C LEU A 465 15.06 26.56 15.00
N PHE A 466 16.19 26.56 14.28
CA PHE A 466 16.46 25.68 13.15
C PHE A 466 17.80 24.96 13.37
N ILE A 467 17.87 23.67 13.01
CA ILE A 467 19.15 22.97 12.92
C ILE A 467 19.78 23.25 11.54
N ASP A 468 21.04 23.68 11.55
CA ASP A 468 21.84 23.96 10.35
C ASP A 468 22.40 22.65 9.78
N LEU A 469 21.55 21.95 9.03
CA LEU A 469 21.94 20.73 8.30
C LEU A 469 23.05 20.97 7.26
N PRO A 470 23.07 22.04 6.43
CA PRO A 470 24.14 22.23 5.46
C PRO A 470 25.53 22.33 6.11
N LYS A 471 25.65 22.96 7.28
CA LYS A 471 26.92 23.00 8.04
C LYS A 471 27.37 21.62 8.54
N ILE A 472 26.44 20.69 8.80
CA ILE A 472 26.73 19.33 9.29
C ILE A 472 26.94 18.33 8.13
N GLU A 473 26.36 18.58 6.96
CA GLU A 473 26.35 17.67 5.80
C GLU A 473 27.73 17.07 5.43
N PRO A 474 28.86 17.82 5.42
CA PRO A 474 30.16 17.26 5.05
C PRO A 474 30.63 16.11 5.96
N ASN A 475 30.21 16.09 7.23
CA ASN A 475 30.53 15.01 8.16
C ASN A 475 29.46 13.89 8.13
N LEU A 476 28.20 14.23 7.83
CA LEU A 476 27.17 13.24 7.53
C LEU A 476 27.57 12.38 6.33
N ARG A 477 28.00 13.00 5.23
CA ARG A 477 28.38 12.31 3.98
C ARG A 477 29.49 11.29 4.20
N LYS A 478 30.58 11.69 4.89
CA LYS A 478 31.68 10.77 5.25
C LYS A 478 31.22 9.53 6.02
N TRP A 479 30.25 9.69 6.93
CA TRP A 479 29.66 8.56 7.67
C TRP A 479 28.73 7.73 6.78
N PHE A 480 27.91 8.38 5.96
CA PHE A 480 26.97 7.74 5.04
C PHE A 480 27.67 6.88 3.98
N ASP A 481 28.78 7.35 3.39
CA ASP A 481 29.56 6.63 2.39
C ASP A 481 30.16 5.31 2.91
N VAL A 482 30.27 5.17 4.24
CA VAL A 482 30.70 3.92 4.91
C VAL A 482 29.48 3.09 5.33
N SER A 483 28.52 3.68 6.07
CA SER A 483 27.41 2.94 6.66
C SER A 483 26.38 2.43 5.64
N SER A 484 26.07 3.23 4.60
CA SER A 484 24.97 2.94 3.65
C SER A 484 25.16 1.70 2.76
N LYS A 485 26.33 1.07 2.79
CA LYS A 485 26.63 -0.18 2.07
C LYS A 485 25.84 -1.38 2.61
N GLU A 486 25.58 -1.38 3.91
CA GLU A 486 24.91 -2.47 4.64
C GLU A 486 23.42 -2.17 4.93
N TRP A 487 22.86 -1.17 4.25
CA TRP A 487 21.46 -0.75 4.38
C TRP A 487 20.59 -1.38 3.28
N SER A 488 19.26 -1.34 3.46
CA SER A 488 18.35 -1.72 2.38
C SER A 488 18.47 -0.75 1.19
N SER A 489 18.36 -1.26 -0.04
CA SER A 489 18.63 -0.49 -1.27
C SER A 489 17.77 0.76 -1.39
N ASN A 490 16.48 0.65 -1.05
CA ASN A 490 15.54 1.77 -0.99
C ASN A 490 15.97 2.85 0.01
N ALA A 491 16.49 2.49 1.19
CA ALA A 491 16.96 3.44 2.19
C ALA A 491 18.16 4.24 1.66
N SER A 492 19.16 3.54 1.10
CA SER A 492 20.33 4.18 0.50
C SER A 492 19.97 5.04 -0.71
N THR A 493 19.02 4.64 -1.56
CA THR A 493 18.54 5.47 -2.67
C THR A 493 17.84 6.75 -2.19
N ILE A 494 16.97 6.65 -1.19
CA ILE A 494 16.25 7.82 -0.63
C ILE A 494 17.24 8.82 -0.03
N CYS A 495 18.17 8.37 0.82
CA CYS A 495 19.17 9.25 1.42
C CYS A 495 20.11 9.87 0.37
N ASN A 496 20.53 9.10 -0.65
CA ASN A 496 21.32 9.65 -1.75
C ASN A 496 20.59 10.75 -2.53
N SER A 497 19.26 10.66 -2.71
CA SER A 497 18.50 11.75 -3.35
C SER A 497 18.58 13.02 -2.52
N TRP A 498 18.26 12.95 -1.23
CA TRP A 498 18.31 14.10 -0.33
C TRP A 498 19.72 14.71 -0.23
N LEU A 499 20.77 13.89 -0.19
CA LEU A 499 22.16 14.34 -0.18
C LEU A 499 22.60 14.92 -1.54
N ARG A 500 22.04 14.48 -2.66
CA ARG A 500 22.31 15.09 -3.98
C ARG A 500 21.62 16.46 -4.10
N ASP A 501 20.41 16.57 -3.58
CA ASP A 501 19.58 17.77 -3.71
C ASP A 501 20.03 18.90 -2.74
N GLY A 502 20.87 18.57 -1.76
CA GLY A 502 21.48 19.49 -0.79
C GLY A 502 20.62 19.66 0.46
N LEU A 503 21.24 19.59 1.65
CA LEU A 503 20.50 19.75 2.90
C LEU A 503 20.22 21.23 3.20
N LEU A 504 18.97 21.53 3.52
CA LEU A 504 18.51 22.87 3.96
C LEU A 504 18.31 22.89 5.49
N PRO A 505 18.42 24.07 6.15
CA PRO A 505 18.06 24.20 7.56
C PRO A 505 16.63 23.71 7.83
N ARG A 506 16.40 23.14 9.02
CA ARG A 506 15.10 22.58 9.42
C ARG A 506 14.64 23.12 10.76
N CYS A 507 13.43 23.68 10.79
CA CYS A 507 12.83 24.21 12.02
C CYS A 507 12.53 23.09 13.03
N ILE A 508 13.20 23.14 14.17
CA ILE A 508 13.11 22.15 15.26
C ILE A 508 12.14 22.57 16.39
N THR A 509 11.36 23.64 16.22
CA THR A 509 10.43 24.15 17.25
C THR A 509 9.01 24.34 16.71
N ARG A 510 7.99 24.23 17.55
CA ARG A 510 6.58 24.48 17.20
C ARG A 510 5.83 25.19 18.32
N ASP A 511 4.86 26.00 17.93
CA ASP A 511 3.90 26.68 18.81
C ASP A 511 2.76 25.73 19.22
N LEU A 512 3.12 24.68 19.97
CA LEU A 512 2.19 23.69 20.53
C LEU A 512 2.36 23.65 22.06
N LYS A 513 1.41 23.04 22.76
CA LYS A 513 1.51 22.81 24.22
C LYS A 513 1.89 21.37 24.56
N TRP A 514 1.66 20.42 23.65
CA TRP A 514 2.01 19.01 23.83
C TRP A 514 3.29 18.61 23.08
N GLY A 515 4.42 18.75 23.77
CA GLY A 515 5.77 18.42 23.28
C GLY A 515 6.81 18.62 24.38
N VAL A 516 8.08 18.29 24.11
CA VAL A 516 9.20 18.62 25.02
C VAL A 516 9.41 20.14 25.02
N PRO A 517 9.38 20.84 26.17
CA PRO A 517 9.53 22.29 26.23
C PRO A 517 10.95 22.72 25.80
N VAL A 518 11.06 23.88 25.17
CA VAL A 518 12.38 24.44 24.77
C VAL A 518 13.01 25.15 25.98
N PRO A 519 14.24 24.80 26.40
CA PRO A 519 14.87 25.34 27.61
C PRO A 519 15.53 26.71 27.36
N LEU A 520 14.89 27.61 26.60
CA LEU A 520 15.46 28.89 26.17
C LEU A 520 14.50 30.05 26.46
N GLU A 521 15.03 31.15 26.97
CA GLU A 521 14.26 32.38 27.21
C GLU A 521 13.66 32.91 25.89
N GLY A 522 12.40 33.36 25.93
CA GLY A 522 11.63 33.72 24.74
C GLY A 522 11.03 32.53 23.97
N TYR A 523 11.32 31.29 24.38
CA TYR A 523 10.75 30.06 23.79
C TYR A 523 9.94 29.22 24.80
N THR A 524 9.66 29.75 25.98
CA THR A 524 8.93 29.07 27.08
C THR A 524 7.52 28.61 26.71
N ASP A 525 6.87 29.27 25.75
CA ASP A 525 5.56 28.90 25.23
C ASP A 525 5.58 27.87 24.08
N LYS A 526 6.78 27.44 23.66
CA LYS A 526 7.04 26.55 22.52
C LYS A 526 7.61 25.20 22.96
N VAL A 527 7.47 24.22 22.08
CA VAL A 527 8.01 22.87 22.24
C VAL A 527 8.92 22.51 21.07
N PHE A 528 9.77 21.51 21.25
CA PHE A 528 10.49 20.89 20.13
C PHE A 528 9.51 20.25 19.14
N TYR A 529 9.91 20.23 17.88
CA TYR A 529 9.15 19.59 16.81
C TYR A 529 9.34 18.07 16.88
N VAL A 530 8.24 17.31 16.85
CA VAL A 530 8.24 15.85 17.00
C VAL A 530 9.25 15.11 16.12
N TRP A 531 9.53 15.59 14.90
CA TRP A 531 10.51 14.97 14.01
C TRP A 531 11.99 15.28 14.32
N PHE A 532 12.26 16.15 15.30
CA PHE A 532 13.57 16.34 15.91
C PHE A 532 13.76 15.41 17.11
N ASP A 533 12.75 15.26 17.98
CA ASP A 533 12.90 14.55 19.25
C ASP A 533 12.37 13.10 19.25
N ALA A 534 11.46 12.69 18.37
CA ALA A 534 10.98 11.30 18.31
C ALA A 534 12.12 10.28 18.10
N PRO A 535 13.15 10.51 17.24
CA PRO A 535 14.32 9.63 17.18
C PRO A 535 15.18 9.63 18.45
N ILE A 536 15.19 10.73 19.22
CA ILE A 536 15.82 10.78 20.56
C ILE A 536 15.05 9.89 21.55
N GLY A 537 13.78 9.58 21.25
CA GLY A 537 12.97 8.57 21.92
C GLY A 537 13.65 7.21 22.09
N TYR A 538 14.48 6.76 21.14
CA TYR A 538 15.19 5.49 21.31
C TYR A 538 16.19 5.52 22.48
N LEU A 539 16.86 6.65 22.70
CA LEU A 539 17.81 6.84 23.79
C LEU A 539 17.08 6.90 25.13
N SER A 540 16.02 7.72 25.22
CA SER A 540 15.25 7.91 26.46
C SER A 540 14.52 6.63 26.89
N ILE A 541 13.95 5.88 25.95
CA ILE A 541 13.37 4.56 26.23
C ILE A 541 14.46 3.57 26.71
N THR A 542 15.68 3.63 26.17
CA THR A 542 16.79 2.78 26.67
C THR A 542 17.25 3.21 28.06
N LYS A 543 17.17 4.51 28.40
CA LYS A 543 17.43 5.04 29.76
C LYS A 543 16.39 4.59 30.79
N GLU A 544 15.12 4.49 30.39
CA GLU A 544 14.08 3.89 31.24
C GLU A 544 14.26 2.36 31.41
N TYR A 545 14.82 1.67 30.41
CA TYR A 545 15.16 0.25 30.50
C TYR A 545 16.35 -0.03 31.43
N THR A 546 17.39 0.81 31.40
CA THR A 546 18.60 0.60 32.22
C THR A 546 19.36 1.90 32.52
N LYS A 547 19.90 1.99 33.74
CA LYS A 547 20.78 3.09 34.16
C LYS A 547 22.06 3.16 33.33
N ASP A 548 22.52 2.03 32.81
CA ASP A 548 23.73 1.88 32.00
C ASP A 548 23.49 2.10 30.49
N TRP A 549 22.42 2.80 30.10
CA TRP A 549 22.01 3.00 28.70
C TRP A 549 23.08 3.63 27.80
N GLU A 550 24.01 4.40 28.38
CA GLU A 550 25.15 4.97 27.67
C GLU A 550 26.09 3.89 27.11
N LYS A 551 26.15 2.70 27.72
CA LYS A 551 26.90 1.55 27.16
C LYS A 551 26.35 1.12 25.80
N TRP A 552 25.05 1.33 25.53
CA TRP A 552 24.42 1.07 24.23
C TRP A 552 24.54 2.25 23.27
N TRP A 553 24.31 3.48 23.75
CA TRP A 553 24.17 4.67 22.88
C TRP A 553 25.40 5.58 22.77
N LYS A 554 26.43 5.39 23.61
CA LYS A 554 27.71 6.13 23.58
C LYS A 554 28.90 5.17 23.43
N ASN A 555 28.71 4.05 22.72
CA ASN A 555 29.73 3.01 22.48
C ASN A 555 29.69 2.52 21.00
N PRO A 556 30.02 3.39 20.03
CA PRO A 556 29.91 3.07 18.60
C PRO A 556 30.88 1.97 18.13
N ASP A 557 31.92 1.66 18.90
CA ASP A 557 32.96 0.71 18.50
C ASP A 557 32.60 -0.75 18.82
N GLU A 558 31.82 -0.99 19.87
CA GLU A 558 31.36 -2.34 20.26
C GLU A 558 29.88 -2.63 19.91
N VAL A 559 29.08 -1.61 19.57
CA VAL A 559 27.62 -1.73 19.35
C VAL A 559 27.25 -1.52 17.88
N GLN A 560 26.59 -2.51 17.29
CA GLN A 560 25.95 -2.41 15.98
C GLN A 560 24.48 -2.04 16.13
N LEU A 561 24.07 -0.89 15.58
CA LEU A 561 22.68 -0.41 15.63
C LEU A 561 21.93 -0.76 14.34
N TYR A 562 20.89 -1.57 14.48
CA TYR A 562 19.92 -1.91 13.43
C TYR A 562 18.63 -1.13 13.65
N GLN A 563 18.12 -0.47 12.61
CA GLN A 563 16.85 0.28 12.68
C GLN A 563 15.87 -0.20 11.61
N PHE A 564 14.68 -0.66 12.02
CA PHE A 564 13.63 -1.19 11.13
C PHE A 564 12.47 -0.22 11.00
N MET A 565 12.08 0.08 9.76
CA MET A 565 11.02 1.07 9.48
C MET A 565 10.41 0.91 8.08
N ALA A 566 9.33 1.65 7.81
CA ALA A 566 8.87 1.90 6.45
C ALA A 566 9.65 3.06 5.78
N LYS A 567 9.64 3.10 4.44
CA LYS A 567 10.42 4.04 3.60
C LYS A 567 10.21 5.54 3.88
N ASP A 568 9.06 5.92 4.44
CA ASP A 568 8.73 7.29 4.83
C ASP A 568 9.58 7.80 6.00
N ASN A 569 10.01 6.92 6.91
CA ASN A 569 10.84 7.27 8.05
C ASN A 569 12.34 7.39 7.73
N VAL A 570 12.77 6.98 6.53
CA VAL A 570 14.20 6.93 6.14
C VAL A 570 14.92 8.27 6.28
N PRO A 571 14.40 9.42 5.79
CA PRO A 571 15.13 10.70 5.90
C PRO A 571 15.41 11.09 7.36
N PHE A 572 14.52 10.77 8.29
CA PHE A 572 14.70 11.10 9.70
C PHE A 572 15.82 10.28 10.36
N HIS A 573 16.03 9.04 9.92
CA HIS A 573 17.00 8.11 10.52
C HIS A 573 18.31 8.01 9.77
N GLY A 574 18.33 8.31 8.47
CA GLY A 574 19.53 8.36 7.64
C GLY A 574 20.14 9.78 7.51
N ILE A 575 19.42 10.83 7.88
CA ILE A 575 19.86 12.23 7.75
C ILE A 575 19.64 13.02 9.03
N ILE A 576 18.38 13.29 9.42
CA ILE A 576 18.08 14.26 10.49
C ILE A 576 18.69 13.85 11.84
N PHE A 577 18.42 12.63 12.28
CA PHE A 577 18.93 12.11 13.55
C PHE A 577 20.45 11.90 13.54
N PRO A 578 21.07 11.30 12.50
CA PRO A 578 22.54 11.31 12.36
C PRO A 578 23.14 12.72 12.37
N CYS A 579 22.52 13.73 11.75
CA CYS A 579 22.95 15.12 11.86
C CYS A 579 22.86 15.65 13.29
N THR A 580 21.77 15.38 14.03
CA THR A 580 21.64 15.72 15.45
C THR A 580 22.76 15.10 16.29
N LEU A 581 23.07 13.81 16.09
CA LEU A 581 24.13 13.11 16.81
C LEU A 581 25.53 13.63 16.42
N ILE A 582 25.85 13.75 15.13
CA ILE A 582 27.15 14.26 14.62
C ILE A 582 27.36 15.72 15.03
N GLY A 583 26.31 16.54 14.93
CA GLY A 583 26.33 17.96 15.27
C GLY A 583 26.53 18.25 16.75
N SER A 584 26.21 17.29 17.64
CA SER A 584 26.52 17.38 19.08
C SER A 584 28.00 17.19 19.42
N GLN A 585 28.82 16.76 18.45
CA GLN A 585 30.25 16.47 18.60
C GLN A 585 30.63 15.42 19.66
N LYS A 586 29.65 14.63 20.15
CA LYS A 586 29.85 13.50 21.07
C LYS A 586 29.91 12.16 20.33
N SER A 587 30.54 11.16 20.97
CA SER A 587 30.70 9.80 20.42
C SER A 587 29.43 8.95 20.58
N TRP A 588 28.37 9.30 19.84
CA TRP A 588 27.13 8.52 19.83
C TRP A 588 27.21 7.31 18.89
N THR A 589 26.63 6.20 19.34
CA THR A 589 26.26 5.04 18.52
C THR A 589 25.29 5.51 17.44
N ARG A 590 25.66 5.29 16.17
CA ARG A 590 24.89 5.67 14.97
C ARG A 590 24.46 4.42 14.22
N VAL A 591 23.41 4.53 13.41
CA VAL A 591 22.88 3.37 12.66
C VAL A 591 23.95 2.74 11.78
N SER A 592 24.19 1.46 12.01
CA SER A 592 25.05 0.59 11.19
C SER A 592 24.24 0.04 10.00
N ASN A 593 22.97 -0.26 10.24
CA ASN A 593 22.10 -0.99 9.32
C ASN A 593 20.68 -0.40 9.32
N LEU A 594 20.35 0.41 8.31
CA LEU A 594 19.01 0.95 8.12
C LEU A 594 18.18 0.01 7.23
N MET A 595 17.13 -0.57 7.81
CA MET A 595 16.31 -1.62 7.18
C MET A 595 14.90 -1.09 6.89
N ALA A 596 14.75 -0.48 5.72
CA ALA A 596 13.50 0.12 5.27
C ALA A 596 12.67 -0.84 4.40
N THR A 597 11.37 -0.91 4.65
CA THR A 597 10.40 -1.65 3.81
C THR A 597 9.57 -0.72 2.92
N GLU A 598 9.13 -1.27 1.80
CA GLU A 598 8.06 -0.70 0.98
C GLU A 598 6.68 -0.90 1.65
N TYR A 599 5.57 -0.47 1.03
CA TYR A 599 4.26 -0.56 1.68
C TYR A 599 3.56 -1.91 1.48
N LEU A 600 2.85 -2.35 2.53
CA LEU A 600 1.81 -3.37 2.40
C LEU A 600 0.47 -2.68 2.10
N ASN A 601 -0.11 -3.00 0.94
CA ASN A 601 -1.46 -2.64 0.53
C ASN A 601 -2.44 -3.76 0.94
N TYR A 602 -3.74 -3.51 0.84
CA TYR A 602 -4.80 -4.42 1.28
C TYR A 602 -5.83 -4.63 0.15
N GLU A 603 -5.90 -5.87 -0.37
CA GLU A 603 -6.65 -6.25 -1.57
C GLU A 603 -6.43 -5.22 -2.72
N ASP A 604 -7.48 -4.74 -3.38
CA ASP A 604 -7.41 -3.74 -4.46
C ASP A 604 -6.99 -2.31 -4.01
N GLY A 605 -6.63 -2.06 -2.75
CA GLY A 605 -6.45 -0.71 -2.22
C GLY A 605 -5.52 -0.55 -1.02
N LYS A 606 -5.73 0.53 -0.25
CA LYS A 606 -4.95 0.86 0.95
C LYS A 606 -5.78 0.68 2.22
N PHE A 607 -5.13 0.30 3.33
CA PHE A 607 -5.71 0.36 4.67
C PHE A 607 -6.33 1.73 4.93
N SER A 608 -7.53 1.77 5.53
CA SER A 608 -8.25 3.01 5.78
C SER A 608 -9.17 2.89 6.99
N LYS A 609 -8.74 3.45 8.12
CA LYS A 609 -9.50 3.46 9.39
C LYS A 609 -10.83 4.20 9.25
N SER A 610 -10.85 5.34 8.56
CA SER A 610 -12.07 6.13 8.32
C SER A 610 -13.11 5.44 7.42
N ARG A 611 -12.68 4.49 6.59
CA ARG A 611 -13.56 3.67 5.75
C ARG A 611 -13.69 2.23 6.24
N GLY A 612 -13.17 1.86 7.42
CA GLY A 612 -13.18 0.47 7.91
C GLY A 612 -12.60 -0.56 6.92
N VAL A 613 -11.61 -0.17 6.11
CA VAL A 613 -10.98 -1.05 5.11
C VAL A 613 -9.66 -1.58 5.66
N GLY A 614 -9.50 -2.90 5.65
CA GLY A 614 -8.29 -3.59 6.10
C GLY A 614 -8.34 -4.07 7.54
N VAL A 615 -7.43 -4.98 7.86
CA VAL A 615 -7.28 -5.57 9.21
C VAL A 615 -6.41 -4.69 10.08
N PHE A 616 -6.93 -4.35 11.26
CA PHE A 616 -6.21 -3.67 12.33
C PHE A 616 -5.77 -4.66 13.41
N GLY A 617 -4.71 -4.33 14.16
CA GLY A 617 -4.06 -5.28 15.08
C GLY A 617 -4.95 -5.74 16.23
N ASP A 618 -5.83 -4.87 16.72
CA ASP A 618 -6.89 -5.17 17.68
C ASP A 618 -7.93 -6.18 17.14
N GLN A 619 -8.18 -6.13 15.84
CA GLN A 619 -9.16 -6.97 15.15
C GLN A 619 -8.57 -8.31 14.70
N ALA A 620 -7.25 -8.39 14.47
CA ALA A 620 -6.59 -9.59 13.93
C ALA A 620 -6.87 -10.84 14.77
N MET A 621 -6.78 -10.77 16.10
CA MET A 621 -7.02 -11.91 16.99
C MET A 621 -8.51 -12.31 17.05
N SER A 622 -9.42 -11.34 16.87
CA SER A 622 -10.87 -11.59 16.81
C SER A 622 -11.35 -12.34 15.55
N THR A 623 -10.43 -12.81 14.71
CA THR A 623 -10.71 -13.70 13.56
C THR A 623 -10.61 -15.18 13.91
N GLY A 624 -10.03 -15.52 15.07
CA GLY A 624 -9.69 -16.90 15.43
C GLY A 624 -8.45 -17.46 14.72
N ILE A 625 -7.82 -16.71 13.81
CA ILE A 625 -6.55 -17.08 13.18
C ILE A 625 -5.41 -16.93 14.21
N PRO A 626 -4.60 -17.97 14.48
CA PRO A 626 -3.48 -17.89 15.41
C PRO A 626 -2.44 -16.84 14.99
N SER A 627 -1.83 -16.17 15.97
CA SER A 627 -0.79 -15.14 15.78
C SER A 627 0.31 -15.57 14.79
N ASP A 628 0.83 -16.79 14.93
CA ASP A 628 1.85 -17.36 14.04
C ASP A 628 1.44 -17.47 12.57
N VAL A 629 0.15 -17.66 12.26
CA VAL A 629 -0.34 -17.71 10.87
C VAL A 629 -0.33 -16.31 10.25
N TRP A 630 -0.66 -15.28 11.04
CA TRP A 630 -0.47 -13.88 10.65
C TRP A 630 1.00 -13.55 10.42
N ARG A 631 1.87 -13.91 11.38
CA ARG A 631 3.32 -13.69 11.28
C ARG A 631 3.89 -14.36 10.04
N PHE A 632 3.59 -15.65 9.82
CA PHE A 632 3.99 -16.40 8.64
C PHE A 632 3.61 -15.69 7.36
N TYR A 633 2.33 -15.36 7.18
CA TYR A 633 1.85 -14.83 5.91
C TYR A 633 2.42 -13.44 5.63
N LEU A 634 2.42 -12.55 6.62
CA LEU A 634 2.99 -11.21 6.49
C LEU A 634 4.49 -11.24 6.18
N LEU A 635 5.25 -12.18 6.76
CA LEU A 635 6.67 -12.36 6.44
C LEU A 635 6.88 -13.00 5.06
N TYR A 636 6.03 -13.95 4.66
CA TYR A 636 6.04 -14.55 3.32
C TYR A 636 5.79 -13.50 2.23
N ILE A 637 4.90 -12.52 2.49
CA ILE A 637 4.64 -11.40 1.58
C ILE A 637 5.40 -10.12 1.94
N ARG A 638 6.39 -10.11 2.85
CA ARG A 638 7.06 -8.88 3.34
C ARG A 638 7.50 -7.92 2.22
N PRO A 639 7.12 -6.63 2.24
CA PRO A 639 7.47 -5.66 1.20
C PRO A 639 8.95 -5.21 1.28
N GLU A 640 9.87 -6.04 0.79
CA GLU A 640 11.31 -5.76 0.85
C GLU A 640 11.80 -4.84 -0.28
N SER A 641 11.53 -5.19 -1.55
CA SER A 641 12.01 -4.47 -2.73
C SER A 641 10.94 -3.69 -3.50
N GLN A 642 9.66 -4.00 -3.24
CA GLN A 642 8.50 -3.37 -3.88
C GLN A 642 7.29 -3.46 -2.95
N ASP A 643 6.32 -2.57 -3.16
CA ASP A 643 5.00 -2.65 -2.51
C ASP A 643 4.37 -4.05 -2.73
N THR A 644 3.62 -4.51 -1.74
CA THR A 644 2.96 -5.84 -1.72
C THR A 644 1.49 -5.71 -1.38
N VAL A 645 0.72 -6.79 -1.53
CA VAL A 645 -0.73 -6.80 -1.29
C VAL A 645 -1.08 -7.95 -0.35
N PHE A 646 -1.73 -7.64 0.77
CA PHE A 646 -2.41 -8.65 1.57
C PHE A 646 -3.68 -9.08 0.85
N SER A 647 -3.89 -10.39 0.68
CA SER A 647 -5.15 -10.94 0.18
C SER A 647 -5.60 -12.15 0.98
N TRP A 648 -6.88 -12.23 1.33
CA TRP A 648 -7.43 -13.35 2.11
C TRP A 648 -7.36 -14.68 1.38
N THR A 649 -7.56 -14.67 0.06
CA THR A 649 -7.49 -15.87 -0.78
C THR A 649 -6.06 -16.42 -0.85
N ASP A 650 -5.06 -15.54 -0.90
CA ASP A 650 -3.65 -15.97 -0.91
C ASP A 650 -3.18 -16.37 0.49
N LEU A 651 -3.63 -15.71 1.57
CA LEU A 651 -3.45 -16.18 2.94
C LEU A 651 -3.96 -17.62 3.12
N GLN A 652 -5.19 -17.90 2.69
CA GLN A 652 -5.74 -19.25 2.71
C GLN A 652 -4.88 -20.21 1.88
N MET A 653 -4.51 -19.82 0.65
CA MET A 653 -3.69 -20.65 -0.23
C MET A 653 -2.36 -21.02 0.44
N LYS A 654 -1.61 -20.04 0.97
CA LYS A 654 -0.29 -20.29 1.57
C LYS A 654 -0.39 -21.02 2.92
N ASN A 655 -1.41 -20.75 3.73
CA ASN A 655 -1.67 -21.56 4.93
C ASN A 655 -1.90 -23.03 4.54
N ASN A 656 -2.79 -23.29 3.58
CA ASN A 656 -3.16 -24.65 3.21
C ASN A 656 -2.05 -25.38 2.42
N SER A 657 -1.28 -24.69 1.58
CA SER A 657 -0.20 -25.30 0.78
C SER A 657 1.14 -25.41 1.51
N GLU A 658 1.58 -24.34 2.19
CA GLU A 658 2.92 -24.29 2.79
C GLU A 658 2.92 -24.67 4.27
N LEU A 659 1.97 -24.15 5.06
CA LEU A 659 1.91 -24.51 6.48
C LEU A 659 1.32 -25.90 6.68
N LEU A 660 0.14 -26.19 6.12
CA LEU A 660 -0.54 -27.47 6.33
C LEU A 660 0.09 -28.61 5.53
N ASN A 661 0.11 -28.50 4.20
CA ASN A 661 0.51 -29.62 3.31
C ASN A 661 2.03 -29.84 3.20
N ASN A 662 2.87 -28.87 3.57
CA ASN A 662 4.33 -28.97 3.51
C ASN A 662 4.95 -29.07 4.92
N LEU A 663 5.01 -27.96 5.69
CA LEU A 663 5.62 -27.93 7.03
C LEU A 663 4.92 -28.90 8.01
N GLY A 664 3.62 -28.72 8.22
CA GLY A 664 2.82 -29.50 9.15
C GLY A 664 2.77 -30.98 8.78
N ASN A 665 2.59 -31.30 7.50
CA ASN A 665 2.66 -32.66 6.99
C ASN A 665 4.02 -33.32 7.28
N PHE A 666 5.14 -32.62 7.05
CA PHE A 666 6.47 -33.16 7.32
C PHE A 666 6.65 -33.48 8.81
N VAL A 667 6.38 -32.52 9.70
CA VAL A 667 6.52 -32.72 11.15
C VAL A 667 5.61 -33.85 11.64
N ASN A 668 4.34 -33.84 11.21
CA ASN A 668 3.37 -34.86 11.60
C ASN A 668 3.80 -36.26 11.15
N ARG A 669 4.26 -36.44 9.90
CA ARG A 669 4.73 -37.75 9.39
C ARG A 669 5.95 -38.23 10.17
N SER A 670 6.99 -37.39 10.27
CA SER A 670 8.25 -37.72 10.93
C SER A 670 8.04 -38.18 12.38
N LEU A 671 7.33 -37.39 13.19
CA LEU A 671 7.15 -37.71 14.61
C LEU A 671 6.11 -38.81 14.85
N LYS A 672 5.08 -38.91 13.99
CA LYS A 672 4.13 -40.04 14.06
C LYS A 672 4.80 -41.37 13.75
N PHE A 673 5.78 -41.43 12.85
CA PHE A 673 6.52 -42.67 12.59
C PHE A 673 7.37 -43.11 13.79
N VAL A 674 8.01 -42.18 14.51
CA VAL A 674 8.68 -42.49 15.79
C VAL A 674 7.67 -43.03 16.82
N ALA A 675 6.54 -42.33 16.99
CA ALA A 675 5.50 -42.72 17.94
C ALA A 675 4.85 -44.08 17.62
N GLN A 676 4.54 -44.34 16.35
CA GLN A 676 3.78 -45.52 15.90
C GLN A 676 4.64 -46.78 15.76
N PHE A 677 5.90 -46.66 15.36
CA PHE A 677 6.74 -47.82 15.01
C PHE A 677 7.83 -48.13 16.03
N TYR A 678 8.21 -47.16 16.87
CA TYR A 678 9.25 -47.29 17.89
C TYR A 678 8.78 -46.84 19.28
N ASN A 679 7.46 -46.87 19.53
CA ASN A 679 6.82 -46.50 20.80
C ASN A 679 7.21 -45.12 21.33
N GLY A 680 7.49 -44.16 20.45
CA GLY A 680 7.93 -42.82 20.83
C GLY A 680 9.40 -42.74 21.26
N ILE A 681 10.22 -43.74 20.94
CA ILE A 681 11.67 -43.73 21.15
C ILE A 681 12.36 -43.58 19.80
N VAL A 682 13.28 -42.64 19.67
CA VAL A 682 14.02 -42.41 18.42
C VAL A 682 14.93 -43.62 18.16
N PRO A 683 14.86 -44.26 16.98
CA PRO A 683 15.62 -45.48 16.71
C PRO A 683 17.08 -45.19 16.38
N ASN A 684 17.90 -46.25 16.35
CA ASN A 684 19.28 -46.18 15.89
C ASN A 684 19.35 -45.69 14.44
N VAL A 685 20.43 -44.96 14.12
CA VAL A 685 20.66 -44.37 12.81
C VAL A 685 21.98 -44.90 12.22
N SER A 686 21.98 -45.18 10.92
CA SER A 686 23.16 -45.57 10.15
C SER A 686 23.07 -44.90 8.78
N PRO A 687 23.55 -43.64 8.65
CA PRO A 687 23.43 -42.89 7.41
C PRO A 687 24.25 -43.51 6.27
N THR A 688 23.70 -43.41 5.06
CA THR A 688 24.33 -43.82 3.79
C THR A 688 24.87 -42.60 3.03
N LYS A 689 25.67 -42.79 1.97
CA LYS A 689 26.10 -41.69 1.08
C LYS A 689 24.91 -40.90 0.50
N ALA A 690 23.77 -41.56 0.26
CA ALA A 690 22.54 -40.91 -0.18
C ALA A 690 21.92 -40.01 0.90
N ASP A 691 22.01 -40.39 2.18
CA ASP A 691 21.57 -39.54 3.29
C ASP A 691 22.47 -38.31 3.44
N PHE A 692 23.78 -38.47 3.33
CA PHE A 692 24.72 -37.34 3.40
C PHE A 692 24.55 -36.35 2.23
N ASN A 693 24.10 -36.80 1.04
CA ASN A 693 23.66 -35.89 -0.03
C ASN A 693 22.45 -35.03 0.40
N VAL A 694 21.45 -35.61 1.06
CA VAL A 694 20.29 -34.87 1.60
C VAL A 694 20.74 -33.89 2.69
N MET A 695 21.62 -34.32 3.60
CA MET A 695 22.20 -33.45 4.64
C MET A 695 23.02 -32.29 4.05
N ALA A 696 23.80 -32.52 2.99
CA ALA A 696 24.52 -31.47 2.27
C ALA A 696 23.58 -30.45 1.61
N SER A 697 22.42 -30.90 1.12
CA SER A 697 21.38 -30.00 0.59
C SER A 697 20.74 -29.14 1.70
N ILE A 698 20.52 -29.73 2.87
CA ILE A 698 20.03 -29.01 4.07
C ILE A 698 21.09 -28.00 4.56
N ASN A 699 22.38 -28.35 4.53
CA ASN A 699 23.48 -27.43 4.85
C ASN A 699 23.50 -26.21 3.92
N HIS A 700 23.23 -26.41 2.63
CA HIS A 700 23.12 -25.32 1.67
C HIS A 700 21.95 -24.38 2.01
N GLU A 701 20.76 -24.91 2.29
CA GLU A 701 19.60 -24.09 2.70
C GLU A 701 19.78 -23.42 4.07
N LEU A 702 20.49 -24.06 5.01
CA LEU A 702 20.86 -23.49 6.31
C LEU A 702 21.83 -22.32 6.17
N LEU A 703 22.80 -22.41 5.26
CA LEU A 703 23.70 -21.32 4.91
C LEU A 703 22.93 -20.17 4.22
N ASN A 704 22.06 -20.50 3.26
CA ASN A 704 21.22 -19.52 2.57
C ASN A 704 20.28 -18.79 3.55
N TYR A 705 19.64 -19.51 4.48
CA TYR A 705 18.86 -18.95 5.57
C TYR A 705 19.68 -17.97 6.42
N THR A 706 20.85 -18.42 6.89
CA THR A 706 21.71 -17.63 7.77
C THR A 706 22.20 -16.35 7.09
N ASN A 707 22.56 -16.44 5.81
CA ASN A 707 22.93 -15.29 4.99
C ASN A 707 21.74 -14.35 4.74
N ALA A 708 20.57 -14.88 4.38
CA ALA A 708 19.37 -14.09 4.10
C ALA A 708 18.91 -13.30 5.34
N VAL A 709 18.75 -13.96 6.49
CA VAL A 709 18.27 -13.31 7.71
C VAL A 709 19.33 -12.36 8.29
N SER A 710 20.62 -12.68 8.22
CA SER A 710 21.69 -11.74 8.62
C SER A 710 21.68 -10.43 7.82
N ASN A 711 21.28 -10.49 6.54
CA ASN A 711 21.11 -9.34 5.65
C ASN A 711 19.67 -8.80 5.62
N SER A 712 18.84 -9.15 6.62
CA SER A 712 17.44 -8.73 6.74
C SER A 712 16.54 -9.02 5.52
N ARG A 713 16.89 -10.04 4.71
CA ARG A 713 16.05 -10.63 3.64
C ARG A 713 15.15 -11.72 4.24
N LEU A 714 14.27 -11.29 5.14
CA LEU A 714 13.45 -12.17 5.99
C LEU A 714 12.52 -13.06 5.15
N ARG A 715 12.01 -12.53 4.03
CA ARG A 715 11.17 -13.29 3.08
C ARG A 715 11.92 -14.51 2.52
N ASP A 716 13.17 -14.33 2.12
CA ASP A 716 13.98 -15.42 1.55
C ASP A 716 14.46 -16.39 2.63
N GLY A 717 14.75 -15.90 3.85
CA GLY A 717 14.97 -16.75 5.02
C GLY A 717 13.80 -17.72 5.25
N LEU A 718 12.56 -17.22 5.29
CA LEU A 718 11.37 -18.08 5.43
C LEU A 718 11.23 -19.12 4.30
N ARG A 719 11.62 -18.76 3.07
CA ARG A 719 11.59 -19.69 1.93
C ARG A 719 12.60 -20.83 2.06
N CYS A 720 13.79 -20.59 2.63
CA CYS A 720 14.77 -21.63 2.93
C CYS A 720 14.22 -22.64 3.95
N ILE A 721 13.49 -22.20 4.98
CA ILE A 721 12.81 -23.11 5.93
C ILE A 721 11.82 -24.02 5.18
N LEU A 722 10.98 -23.43 4.31
CA LEU A 722 10.02 -24.18 3.50
C LEU A 722 10.70 -25.08 2.43
N ALA A 723 11.93 -24.79 2.03
CA ALA A 723 12.73 -25.64 1.16
C ALA A 723 13.22 -26.89 1.92
N ILE A 724 13.75 -26.72 3.14
CA ILE A 724 14.17 -27.82 4.02
C ILE A 724 13.00 -28.78 4.32
N THR A 725 11.79 -28.27 4.56
CA THR A 725 10.61 -29.14 4.77
C THR A 725 10.17 -29.87 3.50
N ARG A 726 10.38 -29.30 2.30
CA ARG A 726 10.13 -30.01 1.03
C ARG A 726 11.16 -31.11 0.79
N ILE A 727 12.44 -30.84 1.04
CA ILE A 727 13.52 -31.84 1.02
C ILE A 727 13.19 -33.00 1.97
N GLY A 728 12.76 -32.69 3.20
CA GLY A 728 12.33 -33.71 4.17
C GLY A 728 11.10 -34.51 3.74
N ASN A 729 10.08 -33.87 3.16
CA ASN A 729 8.90 -34.55 2.61
C ASN A 729 9.27 -35.50 1.45
N GLN A 730 10.15 -35.05 0.55
CA GLN A 730 10.66 -35.83 -0.58
C GLN A 730 11.47 -37.04 -0.09
N TYR A 731 12.41 -36.81 0.83
CA TYR A 731 13.23 -37.85 1.45
C TYR A 731 12.40 -38.99 2.08
N ILE A 732 11.35 -38.66 2.85
CA ILE A 732 10.42 -39.65 3.39
C ILE A 732 9.64 -40.38 2.28
N GLN A 733 9.30 -39.67 1.20
CA GLN A 733 8.48 -40.24 0.12
C GLN A 733 9.26 -41.18 -0.79
N GLU A 734 10.54 -40.90 -1.05
CA GLU A 734 11.42 -41.74 -1.87
C GLU A 734 11.86 -43.01 -1.14
N ASN A 735 12.09 -42.93 0.18
CA ASN A 735 12.55 -44.07 0.98
C ASN A 735 11.41 -44.92 1.56
N GLU A 736 10.16 -44.44 1.51
CA GLU A 736 8.94 -45.12 1.96
C GLU A 736 9.10 -45.93 3.27
N PRO A 737 9.60 -45.33 4.37
CA PRO A 737 10.05 -46.08 5.56
C PRO A 737 8.93 -46.94 6.19
N TYR A 738 7.68 -46.49 6.08
CA TYR A 738 6.46 -47.19 6.49
C TYR A 738 6.19 -48.52 5.73
N LYS A 739 6.91 -48.81 4.63
CA LYS A 739 6.95 -50.12 3.96
C LYS A 739 8.15 -50.96 4.40
N LEU A 740 9.28 -50.33 4.70
CA LEU A 740 10.54 -50.99 5.07
C LEU A 740 10.54 -51.54 6.50
N ILE A 741 9.85 -50.87 7.43
CA ILE A 741 9.76 -51.27 8.84
C ILE A 741 8.77 -52.41 9.15
N LYS A 742 8.17 -53.03 8.12
CA LYS A 742 7.18 -54.09 8.33
C LYS A 742 7.83 -55.41 8.77
N ALA A 743 7.05 -56.26 9.42
CA ALA A 743 7.54 -57.55 9.95
C ALA A 743 8.06 -58.51 8.87
N ASP A 744 7.52 -58.43 7.64
CA ASP A 744 7.91 -59.24 6.47
C ASP A 744 9.24 -58.82 5.82
N LYS A 745 9.91 -57.80 6.34
CA LYS A 745 11.12 -57.21 5.76
C LYS A 745 12.41 -57.68 6.41
N SER A 746 13.52 -57.57 5.68
CA SER A 746 14.85 -57.91 6.19
C SER A 746 15.27 -56.95 7.31
N GLU A 747 16.25 -57.36 8.12
CA GLU A 747 16.80 -56.46 9.14
C GLU A 747 17.55 -55.27 8.52
N GLU A 748 18.06 -55.42 7.30
CA GLU A 748 18.65 -54.33 6.50
C GLU A 748 17.59 -53.30 6.08
N ASP A 749 16.43 -53.75 5.57
CA ASP A 749 15.29 -52.89 5.24
C ASP A 749 14.80 -52.13 6.50
N LYS A 750 14.63 -52.85 7.62
CA LYS A 750 14.20 -52.26 8.90
C LYS A 750 15.20 -51.23 9.42
N SER A 751 16.51 -51.50 9.30
CA SER A 751 17.59 -50.57 9.67
C SER A 751 17.61 -49.33 8.77
N ARG A 752 17.35 -49.49 7.46
CA ARG A 752 17.15 -48.37 6.53
C ARG A 752 15.95 -47.52 6.95
N GLY A 753 14.81 -48.15 7.21
CA GLY A 753 13.59 -47.47 7.66
C GLY A 753 13.77 -46.71 8.98
N ALA A 754 14.45 -47.32 9.95
CA ALA A 754 14.85 -46.70 11.22
C ALA A 754 15.69 -45.43 10.98
N SER A 755 16.73 -45.54 10.15
CA SER A 755 17.65 -44.43 9.85
C SER A 755 16.92 -43.24 9.22
N VAL A 756 16.03 -43.49 8.25
CA VAL A 756 15.20 -42.46 7.60
C VAL A 756 14.32 -41.73 8.62
N ILE A 757 13.73 -42.46 9.57
CA ILE A 757 12.87 -41.90 10.62
C ILE A 757 13.69 -41.06 11.61
N ALA A 758 14.85 -41.54 12.06
CA ALA A 758 15.75 -40.82 12.97
C ALA A 758 16.33 -39.54 12.33
N ILE A 759 16.75 -39.60 11.06
CA ILE A 759 17.22 -38.42 10.31
C ILE A 759 16.06 -37.42 10.17
N SER A 760 14.86 -37.88 9.80
CA SER A 760 13.69 -37.00 9.66
C SER A 760 13.32 -36.28 10.96
N ALA A 761 13.46 -36.94 12.12
CA ALA A 761 13.26 -36.30 13.42
C ALA A 761 14.31 -35.19 13.71
N ASN A 762 15.57 -35.38 13.30
CA ASN A 762 16.61 -34.36 13.39
C ASN A 762 16.34 -33.17 12.46
N ILE A 763 15.83 -33.42 11.23
CA ILE A 763 15.41 -32.33 10.33
C ILE A 763 14.27 -31.52 10.96
N VAL A 764 13.29 -32.18 11.60
CA VAL A 764 12.21 -31.50 12.35
C VAL A 764 12.76 -30.62 13.48
N TYR A 765 13.80 -31.08 14.20
CA TYR A 765 14.47 -30.26 15.22
C TYR A 765 15.12 -29.01 14.63
N LEU A 766 15.91 -29.15 13.55
CA LEU A 766 16.50 -27.99 12.85
C LEU A 766 15.42 -27.01 12.39
N VAL A 767 14.36 -27.52 11.74
CA VAL A 767 13.22 -26.70 11.28
C VAL A 767 12.58 -25.96 12.45
N ALA A 768 12.43 -26.58 13.63
CA ALA A 768 11.90 -25.90 14.81
C ALA A 768 12.77 -24.72 15.27
N LEU A 769 14.10 -24.88 15.26
CA LEU A 769 15.03 -23.77 15.59
C LEU A 769 14.95 -22.64 14.56
N LEU A 770 15.00 -22.97 13.27
CA LEU A 770 14.90 -21.99 12.17
C LEU A 770 13.56 -21.26 12.14
N LEU A 771 12.49 -21.94 12.53
CA LEU A 771 11.14 -21.39 12.58
C LEU A 771 10.91 -20.48 13.80
N GLY A 772 11.71 -20.62 14.88
CA GLY A 772 11.57 -19.87 16.12
C GLY A 772 11.47 -18.34 15.97
N PRO A 773 12.30 -17.70 15.12
CA PRO A 773 12.17 -16.28 14.81
C PRO A 773 10.87 -15.90 14.09
N PHE A 774 10.32 -16.79 13.25
CA PHE A 774 9.19 -16.50 12.37
C PHE A 774 7.83 -16.84 13.02
N MET A 775 7.71 -18.06 13.56
CA MET A 775 6.50 -18.61 14.19
C MET A 775 6.87 -19.20 15.57
N PRO A 776 7.09 -18.35 16.60
CA PRO A 776 7.63 -18.77 17.89
C PRO A 776 6.77 -19.79 18.65
N ASP A 777 5.44 -19.71 18.56
CA ASP A 777 4.55 -20.63 19.29
C ASP A 777 4.52 -22.02 18.63
N THR A 778 4.55 -22.06 17.30
CA THR A 778 4.63 -23.27 16.47
C THR A 778 5.97 -23.96 16.66
N SER A 779 7.07 -23.20 16.64
CA SER A 779 8.40 -23.69 17.01
C SER A 779 8.41 -24.31 18.42
N THR A 780 7.84 -23.62 19.40
CA THR A 780 7.73 -24.11 20.78
C THR A 780 6.90 -25.40 20.89
N LYS A 781 5.80 -25.54 20.13
CA LYS A 781 5.02 -26.79 20.05
C LYS A 781 5.85 -27.94 19.47
N ILE A 782 6.59 -27.72 18.38
CA ILE A 782 7.43 -28.76 17.76
C ILE A 782 8.54 -29.22 18.72
N LEU A 783 9.19 -28.29 19.43
CA LEU A 783 10.22 -28.63 20.43
C LEU A 783 9.64 -29.41 21.62
N ARG A 784 8.40 -29.11 22.04
CA ARG A 784 7.69 -29.93 23.05
C ARG A 784 7.42 -31.36 22.57
N PHE A 785 7.05 -31.56 21.30
CA PHE A 785 6.88 -32.93 20.78
C PHE A 785 8.21 -33.71 20.79
N LEU A 786 9.33 -33.03 20.53
CA LEU A 786 10.67 -33.59 20.61
C LEU A 786 11.24 -33.70 22.03
N ASN A 787 10.52 -33.23 23.05
CA ASN A 787 11.01 -33.07 24.44
C ASN A 787 12.35 -32.29 24.54
N LYS A 788 12.56 -31.31 23.66
CA LYS A 788 13.76 -30.45 23.61
C LYS A 788 13.50 -29.09 24.29
N PRO A 789 14.55 -28.40 24.79
CA PRO A 789 14.42 -27.08 25.39
C PRO A 789 13.88 -26.05 24.37
N PRO A 790 13.29 -24.94 24.85
CA PRO A 790 12.82 -23.87 23.96
C PRO A 790 13.99 -23.19 23.24
N VAL A 791 13.71 -22.57 22.07
CA VAL A 791 14.68 -21.90 21.20
C VAL A 791 15.60 -20.92 21.95
N SER A 792 15.11 -20.25 22.99
CA SER A 792 15.90 -19.32 23.82
C SER A 792 17.03 -19.96 24.62
N LYS A 793 17.08 -21.30 24.72
CA LYS A 793 18.16 -22.10 25.32
C LYS A 793 18.93 -22.93 24.30
N SER A 794 18.70 -22.71 23.02
CA SER A 794 19.40 -23.37 21.91
C SER A 794 20.32 -22.37 21.20
N LYS A 795 21.33 -22.88 20.48
CA LYS A 795 22.13 -22.09 19.55
C LYS A 795 21.87 -22.56 18.11
N LEU A 796 21.83 -21.65 17.15
CA LEU A 796 21.78 -22.02 15.73
C LEU A 796 23.08 -22.78 15.36
N PRO A 797 23.00 -24.03 14.88
CA PRO A 797 24.19 -24.72 14.41
C PRO A 797 24.61 -24.19 13.03
N SER A 798 25.91 -24.18 12.74
CA SER A 798 26.46 -23.77 11.44
C SER A 798 26.30 -24.83 10.34
N VAL A 799 26.14 -26.09 10.75
CA VAL A 799 25.89 -27.27 9.90
C VAL A 799 24.81 -28.14 10.54
N PHE A 800 24.10 -28.92 9.73
CA PHE A 800 23.17 -29.93 10.19
C PHE A 800 23.93 -31.00 11.00
N CYS A 801 23.46 -31.23 12.21
CA CYS A 801 24.13 -31.97 13.27
C CYS A 801 23.11 -32.78 14.09
N HIS A 802 23.59 -33.69 14.93
CA HIS A 802 22.74 -34.48 15.81
C HIS A 802 22.15 -33.61 16.94
N GLY A 803 20.84 -33.34 16.87
CA GLY A 803 20.08 -32.66 17.94
C GLY A 803 19.04 -33.53 18.63
N VAL A 804 18.71 -34.67 18.00
CA VAL A 804 17.84 -35.72 18.54
C VAL A 804 18.61 -37.04 18.40
N HIS A 805 18.85 -37.71 19.51
CA HIS A 805 19.70 -38.91 19.60
C HIS A 805 18.86 -40.19 19.62
N PRO A 806 19.39 -41.34 19.17
CA PRO A 806 18.78 -42.64 19.45
C PRO A 806 18.52 -42.81 20.95
N GLY A 807 17.32 -43.27 21.30
CA GLY A 807 16.86 -43.36 22.70
C GLY A 807 16.11 -42.12 23.22
N ASP A 808 16.19 -40.97 22.53
CA ASP A 808 15.38 -39.79 22.91
C ASP A 808 13.88 -40.11 22.81
N LYS A 809 13.10 -39.58 23.76
CA LYS A 809 11.64 -39.71 23.77
C LYS A 809 10.99 -38.61 22.94
N VAL A 810 10.07 -39.00 22.07
CA VAL A 810 9.23 -38.15 21.22
C VAL A 810 7.76 -38.41 21.54
N THR A 811 7.03 -37.34 21.79
CA THR A 811 5.58 -37.36 22.02
C THR A 811 4.84 -37.36 20.68
N ALA A 812 3.73 -38.11 20.57
CA ALA A 812 2.94 -38.13 19.36
C ALA A 812 2.41 -36.72 19.01
N PRO A 813 2.54 -36.25 17.75
CA PRO A 813 2.18 -34.88 17.38
C PRO A 813 0.65 -34.69 17.30
N GLU A 814 0.15 -33.60 17.87
CA GLU A 814 -1.17 -33.05 17.53
C GLU A 814 -1.12 -32.26 16.20
N PRO A 815 -2.25 -32.07 15.49
CA PRO A 815 -2.28 -31.28 14.26
C PRO A 815 -1.82 -29.82 14.48
N LEU A 816 -0.60 -29.51 14.03
CA LEU A 816 0.03 -28.20 14.20
C LEU A 816 -0.74 -27.03 13.56
N ILE A 817 -1.29 -27.26 12.37
CA ILE A 817 -1.88 -26.23 11.51
C ILE A 817 -3.33 -26.61 11.20
N GLN A 818 -4.23 -25.65 11.28
CA GLN A 818 -5.63 -25.82 10.87
C GLN A 818 -5.82 -25.36 9.42
N LYS A 819 -6.71 -26.04 8.69
CA LYS A 819 -7.10 -25.63 7.33
C LYS A 819 -7.99 -24.40 7.40
N ILE A 820 -7.70 -23.38 6.59
CA ILE A 820 -8.60 -22.24 6.38
C ILE A 820 -9.62 -22.62 5.29
N THR A 821 -10.91 -22.46 5.56
CA THR A 821 -12.01 -22.80 4.63
C THR A 821 -12.47 -21.60 3.79
N ASP A 822 -13.19 -21.88 2.70
CA ASP A 822 -13.67 -20.84 1.78
C ASP A 822 -14.75 -19.97 2.43
N GLU A 823 -15.54 -20.56 3.34
CA GLU A 823 -16.56 -19.87 4.14
C GLU A 823 -15.93 -18.83 5.08
N GLN A 824 -14.83 -19.18 5.75
CA GLN A 824 -14.08 -18.27 6.61
C GLN A 824 -13.47 -17.11 5.80
N VAL A 825 -12.90 -17.40 4.63
CA VAL A 825 -12.38 -16.37 3.72
C VAL A 825 -13.48 -15.39 3.29
N GLN A 826 -14.67 -15.89 2.93
CA GLN A 826 -15.82 -15.05 2.56
C GLN A 826 -16.32 -14.21 3.73
N GLU A 827 -16.37 -14.77 4.95
CA GLU A 827 -16.72 -14.04 6.17
C GLU A 827 -15.76 -12.87 6.42
N TRP A 828 -14.45 -13.14 6.43
CA TRP A 828 -13.44 -12.12 6.69
C TRP A 828 -13.36 -11.07 5.57
N GLN A 829 -13.47 -11.48 4.30
CA GLN A 829 -13.58 -10.54 3.18
C GLN A 829 -14.81 -9.64 3.31
N GLY A 830 -15.96 -10.15 3.76
CA GLY A 830 -17.13 -9.34 4.07
C GLY A 830 -16.85 -8.34 5.20
N ARG A 831 -16.29 -8.82 6.31
CA ARG A 831 -16.03 -8.06 7.54
C ARG A 831 -15.06 -6.89 7.37
N PHE A 832 -14.03 -7.03 6.54
CA PHE A 832 -12.91 -6.08 6.46
C PHE A 832 -12.84 -5.27 5.15
N LYS A 833 -13.94 -5.19 4.38
CA LYS A 833 -14.04 -4.46 3.10
C LYS A 833 -14.53 -3.01 3.19
N GLY A 834 -15.02 -2.59 4.36
CA GLY A 834 -15.57 -1.25 4.59
C GLY A 834 -17.02 -1.06 4.11
N PRO A 835 -17.69 0.05 4.49
CA PRO A 835 -19.08 0.30 4.15
C PRO A 835 -19.21 0.77 2.69
N GLY A 836 -19.22 -0.21 1.78
CA GLY A 836 -19.48 -0.05 0.35
C GLY A 836 -20.37 -1.16 -0.23
N ALA A 837 -20.85 -2.07 0.62
CA ALA A 837 -21.90 -3.04 0.31
C ALA A 837 -23.08 -2.76 1.25
N THR A 838 -24.24 -2.45 0.71
CA THR A 838 -25.48 -2.33 1.49
C THR A 838 -25.87 -3.70 2.03
N ASP A 839 -26.10 -3.79 3.33
CA ASP A 839 -26.39 -5.03 4.04
C ASP A 839 -27.61 -5.79 3.52
N ALA A 840 -27.52 -7.12 3.50
CA ALA A 840 -28.65 -7.93 3.94
C ALA A 840 -28.56 -8.02 5.47
N PRO A 841 -29.64 -7.74 6.23
CA PRO A 841 -29.53 -7.45 7.65
C PRO A 841 -29.01 -8.65 8.45
N ALA A 842 -27.99 -8.40 9.28
CA ALA A 842 -27.53 -9.35 10.27
C ALA A 842 -28.71 -9.81 11.15
N LYS A 843 -28.90 -11.13 11.29
CA LYS A 843 -29.89 -11.68 12.21
C LYS A 843 -29.56 -11.23 13.62
N LYS A 844 -30.45 -10.44 14.23
CA LYS A 844 -30.49 -10.28 15.67
C LYS A 844 -30.67 -11.67 16.30
N THR A 845 -29.75 -12.02 17.20
CA THR A 845 -29.94 -13.15 18.10
C THR A 845 -31.10 -12.84 19.03
N THR A 846 -32.05 -13.77 19.10
CA THR A 846 -33.06 -13.88 20.16
C THR A 846 -33.01 -15.31 20.69
N PRO A 847 -33.32 -15.52 21.99
CA PRO A 847 -32.91 -16.72 22.70
C PRO A 847 -33.63 -17.99 22.24
N GLU A 848 -33.04 -19.12 22.58
CA GLU A 848 -33.46 -20.47 22.20
C GLU A 848 -34.94 -20.74 22.56
N ALA A 849 -35.70 -21.22 21.58
CA ALA A 849 -37.02 -21.79 21.78
C ALA A 849 -36.96 -23.29 21.47
N VAL A 850 -37.17 -24.10 22.50
CA VAL A 850 -37.29 -25.57 22.36
C VAL A 850 -38.51 -25.89 21.51
N ILE A 851 -38.35 -26.70 20.46
CA ILE A 851 -39.46 -27.26 19.69
C ILE A 851 -39.40 -28.78 19.78
N ASN A 852 -40.35 -29.35 20.53
CA ASN A 852 -40.62 -30.79 20.53
C ASN A 852 -41.31 -31.18 19.22
N GLY A 853 -40.79 -32.22 18.55
CA GLY A 853 -41.44 -32.90 17.43
C GLY A 853 -41.04 -34.36 17.41
N CYS A 854 -42.02 -35.28 17.29
CA CYS A 854 -41.75 -36.71 17.31
C CYS A 854 -40.91 -37.16 16.09
N PRO A 855 -39.96 -38.09 16.26
CA PRO A 855 -39.26 -38.69 15.13
C PRO A 855 -40.21 -39.59 14.33
N ALA A 856 -40.06 -39.56 13.00
CA ALA A 856 -40.78 -40.47 12.09
C ALA A 856 -40.22 -41.91 12.18
N ASP A 857 -41.04 -42.89 11.77
CA ASP A 857 -40.72 -44.33 11.84
C ASP A 857 -39.40 -44.68 11.11
N PRO A 858 -38.39 -45.23 11.80
CA PRO A 858 -37.13 -45.67 11.19
C PRO A 858 -37.30 -46.64 10.00
N ALA A 859 -38.39 -47.42 9.96
CA ALA A 859 -38.67 -48.32 8.84
C ALA A 859 -39.03 -47.56 7.55
N GLN A 860 -39.66 -46.39 7.64
CA GLN A 860 -39.95 -45.55 6.48
C GLN A 860 -38.69 -44.89 5.92
N ILE A 861 -37.81 -44.38 6.79
CA ILE A 861 -36.54 -43.75 6.37
C ILE A 861 -35.69 -44.76 5.59
N LYS A 862 -35.51 -45.97 6.11
CA LYS A 862 -34.73 -47.03 5.45
C LYS A 862 -35.34 -47.48 4.11
N LYS A 863 -36.67 -47.38 3.95
CA LYS A 863 -37.36 -47.65 2.68
C LYS A 863 -37.13 -46.54 1.65
N LEU A 864 -37.15 -45.28 2.07
CA LEU A 864 -36.84 -44.11 1.25
C LEU A 864 -35.37 -44.09 0.80
N GLU A 865 -34.43 -44.43 1.69
CA GLU A 865 -33.00 -44.57 1.35
C GLU A 865 -32.77 -45.59 0.24
N LYS A 866 -33.43 -46.76 0.32
CA LYS A 866 -33.35 -47.78 -0.73
C LYS A 866 -33.91 -47.26 -2.06
N LEU A 867 -35.08 -46.63 -2.06
CA LEU A 867 -35.69 -46.06 -3.27
C LEU A 867 -34.81 -44.96 -3.92
N VAL A 868 -34.14 -44.13 -3.11
CA VAL A 868 -33.16 -43.15 -3.59
C VAL A 868 -31.93 -43.84 -4.22
N SER A 869 -31.46 -44.95 -3.64
CA SER A 869 -30.35 -45.73 -4.19
C SER A 869 -30.70 -46.38 -5.53
N ASP A 870 -31.80 -47.12 -5.56
CA ASP A 870 -32.28 -47.86 -6.74
C ASP A 870 -32.54 -46.89 -7.92
N GLN A 871 -33.21 -45.77 -7.66
CA GLN A 871 -33.45 -44.72 -8.66
C GLN A 871 -32.14 -44.01 -9.09
N GLY A 872 -31.18 -43.87 -8.17
CA GLY A 872 -29.84 -43.35 -8.45
C GLY A 872 -28.99 -44.26 -9.34
N GLU A 873 -29.20 -45.57 -9.30
CA GLU A 873 -28.61 -46.53 -10.24
C GLU A 873 -29.29 -46.49 -11.60
N LYS A 874 -30.63 -46.43 -11.66
CA LYS A 874 -31.39 -46.28 -12.91
C LYS A 874 -30.98 -45.03 -13.70
N VAL A 875 -30.79 -43.89 -13.03
CA VAL A 875 -30.27 -42.66 -13.67
C VAL A 875 -28.83 -42.81 -14.16
N ARG A 876 -27.99 -43.59 -13.47
CA ARG A 876 -26.59 -43.85 -13.88
C ARG A 876 -26.52 -44.80 -15.08
N SER A 877 -27.33 -45.87 -15.11
CA SER A 877 -27.37 -46.80 -16.25
C SER A 877 -27.92 -46.15 -17.52
N LEU A 878 -28.97 -45.33 -17.43
CA LEU A 878 -29.49 -44.57 -18.57
C LEU A 878 -28.45 -43.58 -19.14
N LYS A 879 -27.69 -42.90 -18.27
CA LYS A 879 -26.58 -42.01 -18.72
C LYS A 879 -25.42 -42.77 -19.33
N ALA A 880 -25.07 -43.94 -18.78
CA ALA A 880 -24.01 -44.80 -19.32
C ALA A 880 -24.40 -45.44 -20.67
N GLY A 881 -25.69 -45.74 -20.86
CA GLY A 881 -26.25 -46.24 -22.12
C GLY A 881 -26.48 -45.17 -23.20
N GLY A 882 -26.05 -43.92 -22.99
CA GLY A 882 -26.16 -42.84 -23.99
C GLY A 882 -27.58 -42.32 -24.24
N ALA A 883 -28.53 -42.56 -23.32
CA ALA A 883 -29.92 -42.12 -23.48
C ALA A 883 -30.03 -40.58 -23.58
N SER A 884 -31.06 -40.08 -24.28
CA SER A 884 -31.17 -38.66 -24.56
C SER A 884 -31.48 -37.85 -23.30
N LYS A 885 -31.19 -36.55 -23.34
CA LYS A 885 -31.48 -35.63 -22.22
C LYS A 885 -32.99 -35.53 -21.91
N ALA A 886 -33.85 -35.87 -22.87
CA ALA A 886 -35.30 -35.94 -22.68
C ALA A 886 -35.74 -37.19 -21.89
N ASP A 887 -35.04 -38.32 -22.05
CA ASP A 887 -35.37 -39.59 -21.38
C ASP A 887 -34.78 -39.64 -19.96
N VAL A 888 -33.60 -39.06 -19.78
CA VAL A 888 -32.90 -38.99 -18.48
C VAL A 888 -33.50 -37.92 -17.56
N GLY A 889 -34.08 -36.85 -18.12
CA GLY A 889 -34.64 -35.73 -17.37
C GLY A 889 -35.70 -36.11 -16.33
N PRO A 890 -36.78 -36.83 -16.71
CA PRO A 890 -37.83 -37.26 -15.79
C PRO A 890 -37.31 -38.11 -14.62
N GLU A 891 -36.44 -39.07 -14.92
CA GLU A 891 -35.88 -40.01 -13.93
C GLU A 891 -34.96 -39.29 -12.91
N VAL A 892 -34.27 -38.22 -13.34
CA VAL A 892 -33.50 -37.33 -12.45
C VAL A 892 -34.42 -36.49 -11.56
N THR A 893 -35.57 -36.03 -12.06
CA THR A 893 -36.56 -35.29 -11.26
C THR A 893 -37.12 -36.16 -10.14
N VAL A 894 -37.51 -37.41 -10.45
CA VAL A 894 -37.98 -38.39 -9.44
C VAL A 894 -36.90 -38.65 -8.38
N LEU A 895 -35.62 -38.74 -8.77
CA LEU A 895 -34.51 -38.90 -7.82
C LEU A 895 -34.35 -37.69 -6.88
N LEU A 896 -34.63 -36.47 -7.35
CA LEU A 896 -34.56 -35.26 -6.55
C LEU A 896 -35.73 -35.18 -5.55
N GLU A 897 -36.95 -35.51 -5.97
CA GLU A 897 -38.12 -35.57 -5.08
C GLU A 897 -37.96 -36.63 -3.98
N LEU A 898 -37.48 -37.83 -4.31
CA LEU A 898 -37.20 -38.88 -3.31
C LEU A 898 -36.14 -38.44 -2.30
N LYS A 899 -35.10 -37.72 -2.73
CA LYS A 899 -34.09 -37.14 -1.83
C LYS A 899 -34.65 -36.02 -0.96
N GLN A 900 -35.58 -35.22 -1.47
CA GLN A 900 -36.24 -34.18 -0.70
C GLN A 900 -37.19 -34.76 0.35
N GLN A 901 -37.94 -35.81 0.01
CA GLN A 901 -38.76 -36.56 0.97
C GLN A 901 -37.90 -37.19 2.06
N LEU A 902 -36.76 -37.80 1.71
CA LEU A 902 -35.81 -38.34 2.69
C LEU A 902 -35.27 -37.26 3.63
N ALA A 903 -34.85 -36.10 3.11
CA ALA A 903 -34.35 -34.98 3.92
C ALA A 903 -35.41 -34.41 4.88
N LEU A 904 -36.67 -34.33 4.43
CA LEU A 904 -37.81 -33.94 5.28
C LEU A 904 -38.08 -34.98 6.38
N SER A 905 -38.02 -36.28 6.06
CA SER A 905 -38.18 -37.37 7.05
C SER A 905 -37.01 -37.48 8.04
N GLN A 906 -35.82 -37.00 7.67
CA GLN A 906 -34.63 -36.96 8.53
C GLN A 906 -34.46 -35.62 9.29
N GLY A 907 -35.36 -34.65 9.10
CA GLY A 907 -35.35 -33.38 9.83
C GLY A 907 -34.26 -32.38 9.43
N VAL A 908 -33.59 -32.58 8.28
CA VAL A 908 -32.47 -31.73 7.82
C VAL A 908 -32.94 -30.74 6.76
N GLY A 909 -33.04 -29.47 7.13
CA GLY A 909 -33.39 -28.38 6.21
C GLY A 909 -32.28 -28.13 5.18
N ASN A 910 -32.60 -28.24 3.89
CA ASN A 910 -31.61 -28.24 2.80
C ASN A 910 -31.74 -27.00 1.89
N LYS A 911 -30.60 -26.46 1.41
CA LYS A 911 -30.54 -25.40 0.39
C LYS A 911 -30.14 -26.01 -0.96
N ALA A 912 -30.93 -25.81 -2.02
CA ALA A 912 -30.44 -26.00 -3.39
C ALA A 912 -31.23 -25.18 -4.42
N ALA A 913 -30.49 -24.65 -5.40
CA ALA A 913 -30.91 -24.18 -6.73
C ALA A 913 -31.93 -23.02 -6.85
N ALA A 914 -31.44 -21.89 -7.37
CA ALA A 914 -32.24 -20.92 -8.12
C ALA A 914 -31.67 -20.81 -9.54
N ALA A 915 -32.48 -21.13 -10.56
CA ALA A 915 -32.24 -20.80 -11.95
C ALA A 915 -33.59 -20.73 -12.70
N ASP A 916 -33.70 -19.74 -13.58
CA ASP A 916 -34.77 -19.47 -14.55
C ASP A 916 -36.22 -19.35 -14.06
N GLY A 917 -36.83 -18.19 -14.36
CA GLY A 917 -38.18 -17.85 -13.91
C GLY A 917 -39.24 -17.91 -15.00
N LYS A 918 -40.50 -18.11 -14.57
CA LYS A 918 -41.69 -17.50 -15.18
C LYS A 918 -42.88 -17.56 -14.23
N ALA A 919 -43.81 -16.62 -14.43
CA ALA A 919 -44.97 -16.34 -13.58
C ALA A 919 -45.93 -17.53 -13.35
N SER A 920 -46.62 -17.54 -12.19
CA SER A 920 -48.10 -17.38 -12.18
C SER A 920 -48.68 -17.10 -10.79
N LYS A 921 -49.82 -16.39 -10.79
CA LYS A 921 -50.74 -16.13 -9.67
C LYS A 921 -51.39 -17.43 -9.13
N LYS A 922 -51.73 -17.50 -7.83
CA LYS A 922 -53.15 -17.41 -7.35
C LYS A 922 -53.40 -17.60 -5.82
N THR A 923 -54.03 -16.56 -5.24
CA THR A 923 -55.15 -16.55 -4.24
C THR A 923 -55.19 -17.37 -2.94
N LYS A 924 -55.46 -16.62 -1.84
CA LYS A 924 -56.45 -16.83 -0.72
C LYS A 924 -56.30 -18.10 0.17
N ALA A 925 -56.76 -18.14 1.43
CA ALA A 925 -57.61 -17.23 2.26
C ALA A 925 -57.11 -17.25 3.75
N VAL A 926 -57.24 -16.19 4.58
CA VAL A 926 -58.38 -15.69 5.41
C VAL A 926 -58.71 -16.55 6.67
N VAL A 927 -59.26 -15.89 7.72
CA VAL A 927 -59.81 -16.39 9.02
C VAL A 927 -58.82 -16.23 10.20
N THR A 928 -58.75 -15.06 10.90
CA THR A 928 -59.56 -14.57 12.07
C THR A 928 -59.44 -15.41 13.35
N GLY A 929 -59.32 -14.86 14.57
CA GLY A 929 -59.30 -13.45 15.03
C GLY A 929 -59.55 -13.33 16.56
N GLY A 930 -59.52 -12.12 17.13
CA GLY A 930 -59.87 -11.81 18.54
C GLY A 930 -58.83 -12.25 19.60
N SER A 931 -58.76 -11.66 20.81
CA SER A 931 -59.44 -10.48 21.39
C SER A 931 -58.72 -9.95 22.66
N VAL A 932 -58.92 -8.67 22.97
CA VAL A 932 -58.41 -7.85 24.11
C VAL A 932 -59.52 -7.73 25.18
N PRO A 933 -59.31 -7.70 26.54
CA PRO A 933 -58.79 -6.56 27.35
C PRO A 933 -57.89 -6.92 28.60
N GLN A 934 -56.96 -6.11 29.12
CA GLN A 934 -56.94 -4.72 29.72
C GLN A 934 -57.28 -4.69 31.26
N PRO A 935 -56.95 -3.64 32.08
CA PRO A 935 -55.64 -3.37 32.72
C PRO A 935 -55.68 -2.96 34.24
N LYS A 936 -54.52 -2.64 34.85
CA LYS A 936 -54.22 -1.70 36.00
C LYS A 936 -52.73 -1.86 36.43
N SER A 937 -51.98 -0.93 37.06
CA SER A 937 -52.20 0.44 37.58
C SER A 937 -50.85 1.24 37.59
N ALA A 938 -50.82 2.52 37.99
CA ALA A 938 -49.74 3.49 37.66
C ALA A 938 -49.14 4.32 38.83
N SER A 939 -47.97 4.95 38.59
CA SER A 939 -47.43 6.18 39.24
C SER A 939 -46.23 6.72 38.41
N VAL A 940 -46.33 7.74 37.55
CA VAL A 940 -46.40 9.22 37.78
C VAL A 940 -45.10 9.86 38.30
N THR A 941 -44.41 10.59 37.40
CA THR A 941 -43.92 11.98 37.62
C THR A 941 -43.73 12.70 36.26
N SER A 942 -43.93 14.02 36.26
CA SER A 942 -43.85 15.00 35.15
C SER A 942 -42.41 15.29 34.67
N SER A 943 -42.06 15.95 33.55
CA SER A 943 -42.72 16.61 32.40
C SER A 943 -41.61 16.99 31.38
N ALA A 944 -41.79 17.31 30.09
CA ALA A 944 -42.95 17.51 29.20
C ALA A 944 -42.61 16.95 27.78
N PRO A 945 -43.57 16.85 26.81
CA PRO A 945 -43.37 16.00 25.63
C PRO A 945 -42.95 16.75 24.35
N ALA A 946 -41.93 16.21 23.67
CA ALA A 946 -41.80 16.37 22.22
C ALA A 946 -42.93 15.61 21.50
N ALA A 947 -43.40 16.10 20.35
CA ALA A 947 -44.51 15.50 19.62
C ALA A 947 -44.20 14.03 19.24
N ALA A 948 -44.96 13.09 19.79
CA ALA A 948 -44.78 11.67 19.50
C ALA A 948 -45.17 11.38 18.04
N MET A 949 -44.24 10.81 17.27
CA MET A 949 -44.50 10.33 15.91
C MET A 949 -45.62 9.27 15.94
N ASP A 950 -46.71 9.53 15.21
CA ASP A 950 -47.73 8.51 14.95
C ASP A 950 -47.14 7.45 14.00
N GLN A 951 -46.66 6.35 14.57
CA GLN A 951 -46.08 5.23 13.82
C GLN A 951 -47.10 4.59 12.86
N ALA A 952 -48.41 4.67 13.13
CA ALA A 952 -49.43 4.17 12.22
C ALA A 952 -49.58 5.09 11.00
N LEU A 953 -49.50 6.40 11.19
CA LEU A 953 -49.46 7.37 10.09
C LEU A 953 -48.21 7.20 9.22
N VAL A 954 -47.03 7.07 9.83
CA VAL A 954 -45.77 6.83 9.11
C VAL A 954 -45.82 5.54 8.28
N ALA A 955 -46.30 4.43 8.87
CA ALA A 955 -46.45 3.17 8.15
C ALA A 955 -47.44 3.27 6.97
N LYS A 956 -48.54 4.02 7.14
CA LYS A 956 -49.52 4.28 6.08
C LYS A 956 -48.95 5.13 4.93
N CYS A 957 -48.22 6.20 5.25
CA CYS A 957 -47.54 7.03 4.24
C CYS A 957 -46.46 6.24 3.49
N GLN A 958 -45.70 5.39 4.19
CA GLN A 958 -44.69 4.52 3.58
C GLN A 958 -45.32 3.54 2.57
N ALA A 959 -46.41 2.87 2.95
CA ALA A 959 -47.12 1.95 2.05
C ALA A 959 -47.62 2.65 0.77
N LEU A 960 -48.14 3.88 0.88
CA LEU A 960 -48.57 4.68 -0.28
C LEU A 960 -47.40 5.10 -1.18
N VAL A 961 -46.24 5.45 -0.61
CA VAL A 961 -45.01 5.73 -1.36
C VAL A 961 -44.54 4.48 -2.13
N ASP A 962 -44.60 3.31 -1.52
CA ASP A 962 -44.16 2.06 -2.14
C ASP A 962 -45.10 1.59 -3.25
N GLU A 963 -46.42 1.68 -3.05
CA GLU A 963 -47.44 1.41 -4.06
C GLU A 963 -47.27 2.33 -5.29
N GLN A 964 -47.20 3.65 -5.05
CA GLN A 964 -46.98 4.63 -6.12
C GLN A 964 -45.62 4.42 -6.82
N GLY A 965 -44.59 4.01 -6.07
CA GLY A 965 -43.27 3.66 -6.59
C GLY A 965 -43.28 2.39 -7.44
N MET A 966 -44.18 1.43 -7.19
CA MET A 966 -44.41 0.29 -8.09
C MET A 966 -45.14 0.72 -9.36
N LYS A 967 -46.18 1.56 -9.25
CA LYS A 967 -46.94 2.08 -10.40
C LYS A 967 -46.06 2.83 -11.41
N VAL A 968 -45.18 3.71 -10.93
CA VAL A 968 -44.17 4.41 -11.77
C VAL A 968 -43.20 3.44 -12.45
N ARG A 969 -42.85 2.32 -11.81
CA ARG A 969 -41.98 1.29 -12.41
C ARG A 969 -42.72 0.49 -13.48
N ALA A 970 -43.98 0.10 -13.23
CA ALA A 970 -44.82 -0.59 -14.20
C ALA A 970 -45.00 0.22 -15.49
N LEU A 971 -45.40 1.49 -15.38
CA LEU A 971 -45.58 2.39 -16.53
C LEU A 971 -44.28 2.57 -17.35
N LYS A 972 -43.11 2.58 -16.71
CA LYS A 972 -41.81 2.62 -17.39
C LYS A 972 -41.49 1.31 -18.12
N SER A 973 -41.84 0.15 -17.56
CA SER A 973 -41.66 -1.15 -18.23
C SER A 973 -42.67 -1.41 -19.34
N GLU A 974 -43.85 -0.82 -19.26
CA GLU A 974 -44.93 -0.92 -20.27
C GLU A 974 -44.76 0.07 -21.43
N GLY A 975 -43.73 0.93 -21.39
CA GLY A 975 -43.43 1.88 -22.46
C GLY A 975 -44.39 3.08 -22.53
N ALA A 976 -45.07 3.42 -21.42
CA ALA A 976 -45.99 4.54 -21.35
C ALA A 976 -45.33 5.88 -21.71
N SER A 977 -46.14 6.87 -22.13
CA SER A 977 -45.61 8.14 -22.58
C SER A 977 -44.81 8.84 -21.47
N LYS A 978 -43.84 9.65 -21.88
CA LYS A 978 -42.97 10.35 -20.91
C LYS A 978 -43.76 11.27 -19.99
N ASP A 979 -44.85 11.86 -20.49
CA ASP A 979 -45.65 12.82 -19.72
C ASP A 979 -46.53 12.08 -18.68
N ASP A 980 -47.09 10.91 -19.02
CA ASP A 980 -47.81 10.05 -18.07
C ASP A 980 -46.90 9.56 -16.93
N VAL A 981 -45.69 9.11 -17.28
CA VAL A 981 -44.68 8.70 -16.30
C VAL A 981 -44.25 9.87 -15.41
N MET A 982 -44.12 11.08 -15.97
CA MET A 982 -43.75 12.27 -15.19
C MET A 982 -44.87 12.75 -14.26
N ALA A 983 -46.14 12.60 -14.64
CA ALA A 983 -47.28 12.90 -13.77
C ALA A 983 -47.30 12.00 -12.52
N GLU A 984 -47.12 10.69 -12.71
CA GLU A 984 -47.11 9.72 -11.61
C GLU A 984 -45.83 9.81 -10.75
N VAL A 985 -44.69 10.25 -11.32
CA VAL A 985 -43.49 10.64 -10.57
C VAL A 985 -43.72 11.89 -9.72
N GLY A 986 -44.47 12.88 -10.22
CA GLY A 986 -44.86 14.06 -9.43
C GLY A 986 -45.65 13.67 -8.18
N ARG A 987 -46.65 12.78 -8.33
CA ARG A 987 -47.42 12.23 -7.21
C ARG A 987 -46.56 11.42 -6.23
N LEU A 988 -45.56 10.67 -6.71
CA LEU A 988 -44.61 9.96 -5.86
C LEU A 988 -43.75 10.90 -5.01
N LEU A 989 -43.31 12.03 -5.56
CA LEU A 989 -42.54 13.03 -4.81
C LEU A 989 -43.39 13.72 -3.74
N GLN A 990 -44.68 13.99 -4.02
CA GLN A 990 -45.60 14.52 -3.03
C GLN A 990 -45.81 13.56 -1.86
N LEU A 991 -46.09 12.27 -2.11
CA LEU A 991 -46.24 11.26 -1.06
C LEU A 991 -44.96 11.09 -0.21
N LYS A 992 -43.77 11.30 -0.80
CA LYS A 992 -42.50 11.30 -0.06
C LYS A 992 -42.33 12.52 0.84
N ALA A 993 -42.80 13.70 0.41
CA ALA A 993 -42.82 14.90 1.26
C ALA A 993 -43.83 14.74 2.42
N GLU A 994 -44.99 14.12 2.18
CA GLU A 994 -45.97 13.77 3.22
C GLU A 994 -45.40 12.76 4.22
N LEU A 995 -44.68 11.74 3.75
CA LEU A 995 -43.94 10.79 4.61
C LEU A 995 -42.86 11.49 5.45
N ALA A 996 -42.05 12.37 4.85
CA ALA A 996 -41.03 13.13 5.58
C ALA A 996 -41.66 14.00 6.68
N THR A 997 -42.80 14.64 6.37
CA THR A 997 -43.60 15.41 7.35
C THR A 997 -44.07 14.51 8.50
N ALA A 998 -44.63 13.33 8.20
CA ALA A 998 -45.06 12.37 9.22
C ALA A 998 -43.89 11.81 10.06
N GLN A 999 -42.67 11.83 9.53
CA GLN A 999 -41.43 11.44 10.20
C GLN A 999 -40.74 12.60 10.97
N GLY A 1000 -41.30 13.82 10.94
CA GLY A 1000 -40.71 14.99 11.59
C GLY A 1000 -39.47 15.55 10.89
N VAL A 1001 -39.27 15.27 9.60
CA VAL A 1001 -38.14 15.71 8.78
C VAL A 1001 -38.58 16.83 7.82
N ASP A 1002 -37.73 17.84 7.61
CA ASP A 1002 -38.02 18.97 6.73
C ASP A 1002 -38.34 18.53 5.27
N PRO A 1003 -39.58 18.78 4.77
CA PRO A 1003 -39.99 18.38 3.42
C PRO A 1003 -39.23 19.07 2.28
N ALA A 1004 -38.51 20.18 2.54
CA ALA A 1004 -37.81 20.96 1.53
C ALA A 1004 -36.75 20.17 0.73
N THR A 1005 -36.32 19.01 1.24
CA THR A 1005 -35.39 18.10 0.57
C THR A 1005 -35.96 17.37 -0.65
N PHE A 1006 -37.28 17.29 -0.82
CA PHE A 1006 -37.92 16.49 -1.88
C PHE A 1006 -38.63 17.30 -2.99
N THR A 1007 -38.77 18.62 -2.84
CA THR A 1007 -39.51 19.48 -3.79
C THR A 1007 -38.59 20.26 -4.73
N ALA A 1008 -37.96 19.58 -5.69
CA ALA A 1008 -37.24 20.21 -6.80
C ALA A 1008 -37.99 20.01 -8.13
N LYS A 1009 -38.48 21.10 -8.73
CA LYS A 1009 -39.19 21.07 -10.03
C LYS A 1009 -38.28 20.50 -11.15
N PRO A 1010 -38.83 19.72 -12.11
CA PRO A 1010 -38.06 19.24 -13.25
C PRO A 1010 -37.68 20.42 -14.16
N LYS A 1011 -36.38 20.69 -14.32
CA LYS A 1011 -35.91 21.67 -15.32
C LYS A 1011 -36.22 21.16 -16.72
N GLY A 1012 -37.14 21.85 -17.41
CA GLY A 1012 -37.60 21.49 -18.75
C GLY A 1012 -36.53 21.71 -19.83
N LYS A 1013 -36.59 20.90 -20.88
CA LYS A 1013 -35.88 21.17 -22.15
C LYS A 1013 -36.66 22.20 -22.97
N LYS A 1014 -35.98 23.29 -23.35
CA LYS A 1014 -36.16 24.14 -24.56
C LYS A 1014 -35.09 25.24 -24.43
N LYS A 1015 -34.47 25.74 -25.51
CA LYS A 1015 -34.66 25.44 -26.93
C LYS A 1015 -33.30 25.55 -27.64
#